data_AF-A0A2K3QPT4-F1
#
_entry.id   AF-A0A2K3QPT4-F1
#
_cell.length_a   1.000
_cell.length_b   1.000
_cell.length_c   1.000
_cell.angle_alpha   90.00
_cell.angle_beta   90.00
_cell.angle_gamma   90.00
#
_symmetry.space_group_name_H-M   'P 1'
#
loop_
_entity.id
_entity.type
_entity.pdbx_description
1 polymer ?
#
loop_
_entity_poly.entity_id
_entity_poly.type
_entity_poly.pdbx_seq_one_letter_code
_entity_poly.pdbx_strand_id
1 'polypeptide(L)'
;MPLPSSSLYQDPTPAMWKFPSRRSVVHSTEGIVACTQPLAAKCGLEVLRAGGNAAASAAGLNMTEPCSTGIGGDMFILFWDASARTVKAMNGSGRSGAKCTLDTIRRDLGVADGATGSVPTKSVHAVTVPGAAAGWVDTVERFGSGKVDMATVLAPAIRLGEKGFPVSEVAGHAVPMMLRPEWTSSEAYIRAASPNFAEMLKHDPGAPGGVRAPRAGEMMKNPALARTFRALAEQGKPGFYAGRVAEALVAVVRDLGGRLELADLQHHLDAGSEPVEPISLKFSGQGQAARGGGVELWEHPPNGQGIVALMALGILQELEKQGKVPTFAPADFNTAPYLHAIIEALRLGFADGHWFVADPNVSAVPTQGLLSEAYLAERARLFDPSRAAAHLQHGEPPALTSPALQSSDTVYFTVADAQGNAASFINSNYEGFGTGIIPRGCGFTLQNRGANFSLDAAHPNRLEPRKRPYHTIIPGMVTNLSDGSLHSTFGVMGGFMQPQGHVQVLLGQLVGRLDPQQALDAPRVCIVADIPEGGNEAEWTVNVEEGMPEETIEGLRKLGHGVTVVRDVHRGLFGRGQIIRYTVDPVDGTPVWSAGSDMRADGAAKPSPPSLLPPGHHQPLVLKHLGQVAAVVHVLDDIRAPDKLALDVQLRDRRPVRVLLDALAQPRVLEHVEGGKLLRVDALHAQHLDDEPREPTLRHLGRALHEKHHGGRRDGLVDGGARLVGQQASLERRESRGGHGRDGRAKGRSRSGRAGGLPQQGLEQAGQRRGRSGQR
;
A
#
# COMPACT_ATOMS: atom_id res chain seq x y z
N MET A 1 11.81 -18.02 -34.73
CA MET A 1 11.87 -18.25 -33.28
C MET A 1 10.85 -17.34 -32.61
N PRO A 2 10.21 -17.72 -31.49
CA PRO A 2 9.43 -16.79 -30.68
C PRO A 2 10.32 -15.64 -30.18
N LEU A 3 9.74 -14.44 -30.05
CA LEU A 3 10.46 -13.28 -29.50
C LEU A 3 10.74 -13.50 -27.99
N PRO A 4 11.95 -13.20 -27.49
CA PRO A 4 12.20 -13.19 -26.06
C PRO A 4 11.49 -11.99 -25.40
N SER A 5 11.17 -12.09 -24.11
CA SER A 5 10.53 -10.99 -23.35
C SER A 5 11.36 -9.70 -23.40
N SER A 6 12.70 -9.82 -23.39
CA SER A 6 13.65 -8.70 -23.53
C SER A 6 13.59 -7.95 -24.87
N SER A 7 12.92 -8.49 -25.90
CA SER A 7 12.66 -7.77 -27.16
C SER A 7 11.36 -6.97 -27.15
N LEU A 8 10.45 -7.25 -26.22
CA LEU A 8 9.16 -6.56 -26.07
C LEU A 8 9.21 -5.53 -24.93
N TYR A 9 9.80 -5.94 -23.80
CA TYR A 9 10.03 -5.11 -22.63
C TYR A 9 11.49 -4.63 -22.63
N GLN A 10 11.75 -3.56 -23.39
CA GLN A 10 13.01 -2.82 -23.30
C GLN A 10 13.03 -1.94 -22.03
N ASP A 11 14.15 -1.24 -21.77
CA ASP A 11 14.36 -0.47 -20.53
C ASP A 11 13.18 0.45 -20.17
N PRO A 12 12.85 0.59 -18.87
CA PRO A 12 11.58 1.15 -18.43
C PRO A 12 11.45 2.62 -18.83
N THR A 13 10.54 2.89 -19.76
CA THR A 13 10.19 4.25 -20.14
C THR A 13 8.86 4.65 -19.48
N PRO A 14 8.64 5.95 -19.19
CA PRO A 14 7.35 6.48 -18.70
C PRO A 14 6.12 6.18 -19.59
N ALA A 15 6.31 5.55 -20.75
CA ALA A 15 5.28 5.26 -21.74
C ALA A 15 4.14 4.33 -21.26
N MET A 16 4.29 3.61 -20.14
CA MET A 16 3.21 2.80 -19.54
C MET A 16 1.94 3.64 -19.29
N TRP A 17 2.09 4.89 -18.87
CA TRP A 17 0.99 5.78 -18.47
C TRP A 17 0.53 6.73 -19.58
N LYS A 18 1.01 6.52 -20.82
CA LYS A 18 0.80 7.45 -21.95
C LYS A 18 -0.67 7.73 -22.29
N PHE A 19 -1.58 6.79 -22.00
CA PHE A 19 -3.00 6.92 -22.32
C PHE A 19 -3.86 6.67 -21.08
N PRO A 20 -4.91 7.48 -20.84
CA PRO A 20 -5.86 7.19 -19.78
C PRO A 20 -6.59 5.87 -20.09
N SER A 21 -6.76 5.06 -19.06
CA SER A 21 -7.50 3.80 -19.11
C SER A 21 -8.64 3.84 -18.09
N ARG A 22 -9.58 2.89 -18.19
CA ARG A 22 -10.63 2.69 -17.19
C ARG A 22 -10.79 1.20 -16.90
N ARG A 23 -11.23 0.88 -15.69
CA ARG A 23 -11.72 -0.46 -15.34
C ARG A 23 -13.23 -0.37 -15.09
N SER A 24 -13.94 -1.46 -15.35
CA SER A 24 -15.33 -1.62 -14.89
C SER A 24 -15.33 -2.33 -13.54
N VAL A 25 -16.33 -2.06 -12.71
CA VAL A 25 -16.59 -2.86 -11.49
C VAL A 25 -16.77 -4.33 -11.87
N VAL A 26 -16.23 -5.23 -11.05
CA VAL A 26 -16.37 -6.68 -11.21
C VAL A 26 -17.44 -7.18 -10.25
N HIS A 27 -18.44 -7.90 -10.78
CA HIS A 27 -19.56 -8.42 -9.98
C HIS A 27 -19.49 -9.94 -9.82
N SER A 28 -20.04 -10.47 -8.72
CA SER A 28 -20.19 -11.90 -8.46
C SER A 28 -21.31 -12.20 -7.46
N THR A 29 -21.99 -13.34 -7.60
CA THR A 29 -22.95 -13.88 -6.60
C THR A 29 -22.34 -14.99 -5.74
N GLU A 30 -21.17 -15.53 -6.13
CA GLU A 30 -20.57 -16.78 -5.58
C GLU A 30 -19.28 -16.52 -4.79
N GLY A 31 -18.92 -15.25 -4.62
CA GLY A 31 -17.66 -14.81 -4.03
C GLY A 31 -16.68 -14.22 -5.03
N ILE A 32 -15.71 -13.47 -4.52
CA ILE A 32 -14.85 -12.58 -5.30
C ILE A 32 -13.55 -12.30 -4.54
N VAL A 33 -12.46 -12.05 -5.28
CA VAL A 33 -11.15 -11.68 -4.72
C VAL A 33 -10.67 -10.38 -5.37
N ALA A 34 -10.24 -9.41 -4.58
CA ALA A 34 -9.60 -8.18 -5.05
C ALA A 34 -8.21 -8.05 -4.40
N CYS A 35 -7.15 -7.96 -5.21
CA CYS A 35 -5.76 -8.10 -4.77
C CYS A 35 -4.78 -7.38 -5.72
N THR A 36 -3.68 -6.87 -5.17
CA THR A 36 -2.62 -6.13 -5.89
C THR A 36 -1.83 -6.94 -6.93
N GLN A 37 -1.98 -8.27 -6.96
CA GLN A 37 -1.41 -9.15 -7.99
C GLN A 37 -2.44 -10.12 -8.60
N PRO A 38 -2.59 -10.19 -9.94
CA PRO A 38 -3.55 -11.09 -10.58
C PRO A 38 -3.31 -12.58 -10.32
N LEU A 39 -2.05 -13.00 -10.17
CA LEU A 39 -1.69 -14.38 -9.84
C LEU A 39 -2.01 -14.75 -8.38
N ALA A 40 -1.94 -13.79 -7.46
CA ALA A 40 -2.35 -14.01 -6.08
C ALA A 40 -3.88 -13.95 -5.90
N ALA A 41 -4.58 -13.14 -6.71
CA ALA A 41 -6.04 -13.22 -6.84
C ALA A 41 -6.48 -14.62 -7.33
N LYS A 42 -5.74 -15.20 -8.30
CA LYS A 42 -5.96 -16.57 -8.76
C LYS A 42 -5.71 -17.62 -7.67
N CYS A 43 -4.68 -17.47 -6.84
CA CYS A 43 -4.44 -18.37 -5.70
C CYS A 43 -5.60 -18.34 -4.71
N GLY A 44 -6.09 -17.15 -4.36
CA GLY A 44 -7.29 -16.97 -3.54
C GLY A 44 -8.52 -17.65 -4.15
N LEU A 45 -8.81 -17.42 -5.44
CA LEU A 45 -9.96 -18.03 -6.11
C LEU A 45 -9.89 -19.55 -6.23
N GLU A 46 -8.71 -20.14 -6.42
CA GLU A 46 -8.55 -21.60 -6.46
C GLU A 46 -8.96 -22.23 -5.12
N VAL A 47 -8.54 -21.62 -4.02
CA VAL A 47 -8.80 -22.09 -2.65
C VAL A 47 -10.22 -21.74 -2.20
N LEU A 48 -10.75 -20.57 -2.55
CA LEU A 48 -12.13 -20.15 -2.28
C LEU A 48 -13.16 -21.14 -2.86
N ARG A 49 -12.92 -21.67 -4.07
CA ARG A 49 -13.76 -22.71 -4.69
C ARG A 49 -13.75 -24.05 -3.95
N ALA A 50 -12.67 -24.36 -3.23
CA ALA A 50 -12.59 -25.52 -2.35
C ALA A 50 -13.24 -25.25 -0.97
N GLY A 51 -13.75 -24.03 -0.73
CA GLY A 51 -14.28 -23.59 0.57
C GLY A 51 -13.21 -22.98 1.49
N GLY A 52 -12.02 -22.68 1.00
CA GLY A 52 -10.97 -21.99 1.77
C GLY A 52 -11.13 -20.47 1.81
N ASN A 53 -10.16 -19.81 2.43
CA ASN A 53 -10.26 -18.40 2.81
C ASN A 53 -9.08 -17.53 2.32
N ALA A 54 -8.97 -16.32 2.89
CA ALA A 54 -8.02 -15.28 2.55
C ALA A 54 -6.53 -15.69 2.52
N ALA A 55 -6.09 -16.66 3.33
CA ALA A 55 -4.66 -16.95 3.51
C ALA A 55 -3.93 -17.36 2.21
N ALA A 56 -4.64 -17.96 1.25
CA ALA A 56 -4.06 -18.34 -0.05
C ALA A 56 -3.62 -17.14 -0.90
N SER A 57 -4.30 -15.99 -0.78
CA SER A 57 -3.88 -14.76 -1.47
C SER A 57 -2.65 -14.13 -0.82
N ALA A 58 -2.49 -14.20 0.51
CA ALA A 58 -1.27 -13.74 1.19
C ALA A 58 -0.03 -14.53 0.75
N ALA A 59 -0.13 -15.86 0.70
CA ALA A 59 0.95 -16.73 0.22
C ALA A 59 1.27 -16.50 -1.27
N GLY A 60 0.24 -16.27 -2.09
CA GLY A 60 0.41 -15.87 -3.50
C GLY A 60 1.15 -14.53 -3.62
N LEU A 61 0.76 -13.53 -2.83
CA LEU A 61 1.41 -12.20 -2.81
C LEU A 61 2.86 -12.28 -2.35
N ASN A 62 3.21 -13.10 -1.36
CA ASN A 62 4.60 -13.31 -0.95
C ASN A 62 5.47 -13.89 -2.09
N MET A 63 4.90 -14.70 -2.98
CA MET A 63 5.62 -15.12 -4.20
C MET A 63 5.75 -13.98 -5.21
N THR A 64 4.66 -13.26 -5.51
CA THR A 64 4.58 -12.37 -6.70
C THR A 64 4.90 -10.90 -6.44
N GLU A 65 4.81 -10.44 -5.20
CA GLU A 65 5.10 -9.06 -4.73
C GLU A 65 5.93 -9.09 -3.42
N PRO A 66 7.09 -9.80 -3.37
CA PRO A 66 7.89 -9.93 -2.15
C PRO A 66 8.51 -8.61 -1.66
N CYS A 67 8.52 -7.58 -2.52
CA CYS A 67 8.87 -6.20 -2.19
C CYS A 67 7.79 -5.47 -1.37
N SER A 68 6.65 -6.10 -1.06
CA SER A 68 5.58 -5.47 -0.26
C SER A 68 5.03 -6.37 0.85
N THR A 69 5.48 -7.63 0.95
CA THR A 69 4.96 -8.58 1.94
C THR A 69 5.84 -9.81 2.09
N GLY A 70 5.64 -10.54 3.19
CA GLY A 70 6.10 -11.91 3.28
C GLY A 70 5.69 -12.65 4.54
N ILE A 71 5.96 -13.95 4.53
CA ILE A 71 5.93 -14.83 5.71
C ILE A 71 6.95 -14.40 6.79
N GLY A 72 7.99 -13.66 6.39
CA GLY A 72 8.96 -13.00 7.27
C GLY A 72 8.51 -11.65 7.85
N GLY A 73 7.24 -11.29 7.66
CA GLY A 73 6.61 -10.09 8.21
C GLY A 73 5.42 -10.38 9.14
N ASP A 74 4.49 -9.44 9.19
CA ASP A 74 3.31 -9.44 10.06
C ASP A 74 1.99 -9.29 9.27
N MET A 75 0.87 -9.69 9.87
CA MET A 75 -0.48 -9.54 9.29
C MET A 75 -1.56 -9.08 10.29
N PHE A 76 -2.57 -8.39 9.80
CA PHE A 76 -3.85 -8.12 10.49
C PHE A 76 -5.03 -8.53 9.61
N ILE A 77 -6.14 -8.93 10.23
CA ILE A 77 -7.39 -9.28 9.56
C ILE A 77 -8.59 -8.71 10.32
N LEU A 78 -9.56 -8.15 9.58
CA LEU A 78 -10.96 -8.08 10.00
C LEU A 78 -11.75 -9.12 9.22
N PHE A 79 -12.57 -9.92 9.91
CA PHE A 79 -13.41 -10.96 9.35
C PHE A 79 -14.89 -10.70 9.65
N TRP A 80 -15.70 -10.59 8.61
CA TRP A 80 -17.15 -10.52 8.69
C TRP A 80 -17.70 -11.94 8.72
N ASP A 81 -18.27 -12.32 9.86
CA ASP A 81 -19.05 -13.53 10.01
C ASP A 81 -20.50 -13.22 9.63
N ALA A 82 -20.94 -13.71 8.47
CA ALA A 82 -22.28 -13.44 7.97
C ALA A 82 -23.38 -14.17 8.75
N SER A 83 -23.05 -15.29 9.39
CA SER A 83 -24.00 -16.07 10.20
C SER A 83 -24.30 -15.40 11.53
N ALA A 84 -23.28 -14.82 12.17
CA ALA A 84 -23.39 -14.07 13.42
C ALA A 84 -23.74 -12.58 13.20
N ARG A 85 -23.52 -12.06 11.99
CA ARG A 85 -23.56 -10.62 11.64
C ARG A 85 -22.59 -9.79 12.51
N THR A 86 -21.36 -10.30 12.68
CA THR A 86 -20.33 -9.68 13.54
C THR A 86 -19.01 -9.48 12.81
N VAL A 87 -18.34 -8.36 13.08
CA VAL A 87 -16.92 -8.16 12.75
C VAL A 87 -16.06 -8.80 13.85
N LYS A 88 -15.07 -9.61 13.44
CA LYS A 88 -14.04 -10.23 14.30
C LYS A 88 -12.67 -9.72 13.88
N ALA A 89 -11.72 -9.59 14.81
CA ALA A 89 -10.37 -9.13 14.50
C ALA A 89 -9.29 -10.07 15.05
N MET A 90 -8.12 -10.09 14.41
CA MET A 90 -6.97 -10.86 14.89
C MET A 90 -5.64 -10.17 14.57
N ASN A 91 -4.81 -10.06 15.61
CA ASN A 91 -3.47 -9.50 15.61
C ASN A 91 -2.43 -10.61 15.38
N GLY A 92 -2.00 -10.75 14.12
CA GLY A 92 -0.88 -11.59 13.70
C GLY A 92 0.42 -10.79 13.55
N SER A 93 0.67 -9.81 14.43
CA SER A 93 1.96 -9.11 14.50
C SER A 93 2.81 -9.62 15.67
N GLY A 94 4.09 -9.82 15.42
CA GLY A 94 5.02 -10.34 16.40
C GLY A 94 5.72 -9.28 17.26
N ARG A 95 6.45 -9.77 18.26
CA ARG A 95 7.02 -9.00 19.36
C ARG A 95 8.53 -8.81 19.19
N SER A 96 9.08 -7.80 19.88
CA SER A 96 10.52 -7.71 20.13
C SER A 96 11.01 -8.91 20.95
N GLY A 97 12.29 -9.28 20.82
CA GLY A 97 12.88 -10.36 21.61
C GLY A 97 13.04 -10.00 23.09
N ALA A 98 13.18 -11.01 23.95
CA ALA A 98 13.38 -10.84 25.39
C ALA A 98 14.66 -10.05 25.75
N LYS A 99 15.66 -10.05 24.86
CA LYS A 99 16.92 -9.30 25.01
C LYS A 99 16.94 -7.95 24.30
N CYS A 100 15.86 -7.59 23.59
CA CYS A 100 15.68 -6.26 23.02
C CYS A 100 15.22 -5.28 24.11
N THR A 101 16.13 -4.85 25.00
CA THR A 101 15.89 -3.74 25.94
C THR A 101 16.30 -2.41 25.32
N LEU A 102 15.67 -1.31 25.75
CA LEU A 102 16.02 0.05 25.31
C LEU A 102 17.53 0.32 25.42
N ASP A 103 18.12 0.03 26.58
CA ASP A 103 19.55 0.25 26.86
C ASP A 103 20.47 -0.60 25.97
N THR A 104 20.08 -1.83 25.67
CA THR A 104 20.89 -2.73 24.82
C THR A 104 20.85 -2.25 23.38
N ILE A 105 19.67 -1.92 22.86
CA ILE A 105 19.51 -1.44 21.48
C ILE A 105 20.13 -0.04 21.30
N ARG A 106 19.99 0.87 22.28
CA ARG A 106 20.71 2.16 22.27
C ARG A 106 22.22 1.96 22.20
N ARG A 107 22.78 1.08 23.04
CA ARG A 107 24.21 0.76 23.03
C ARG A 107 24.68 0.17 21.70
N ASP A 108 23.93 -0.78 21.15
CA ASP A 108 24.27 -1.43 19.89
C ASP A 108 24.22 -0.47 18.68
N LEU A 109 23.34 0.53 18.74
CA LEU A 109 23.20 1.59 17.72
C LEU A 109 24.06 2.84 17.98
N GLY A 110 24.78 2.91 19.10
CA GLY A 110 25.56 4.09 19.49
C GLY A 110 24.73 5.33 19.88
N VAL A 111 23.46 5.15 20.24
CA VAL A 111 22.56 6.23 20.68
C VAL A 111 22.86 6.57 22.15
N ALA A 112 23.14 7.84 22.43
CA ALA A 112 23.48 8.30 23.77
C ALA A 112 22.29 8.24 24.75
N ASP A 113 22.59 8.09 26.04
CA ASP A 113 21.59 8.10 27.10
C ASP A 113 20.83 9.44 27.11
N GLY A 114 19.50 9.37 27.16
CA GLY A 114 18.62 10.54 27.12
C GLY A 114 18.41 11.16 25.73
N ALA A 115 19.11 10.70 24.68
CA ALA A 115 18.85 11.16 23.33
C ALA A 115 17.52 10.61 22.78
N THR A 116 16.80 11.45 22.03
CA THR A 116 15.75 11.00 21.11
C THR A 116 16.40 10.27 19.93
N GLY A 117 15.78 9.19 19.46
CA GLY A 117 16.33 8.37 18.39
C GLY A 117 15.36 7.31 17.91
N SER A 118 15.69 6.68 16.79
CA SER A 118 14.92 5.62 16.15
C SER A 118 15.81 4.43 15.80
N VAL A 119 15.20 3.26 15.60
CA VAL A 119 15.92 2.08 15.11
C VAL A 119 16.04 2.18 13.57
N PRO A 120 17.24 2.21 12.98
CA PRO A 120 17.40 2.36 11.54
C PRO A 120 16.74 1.20 10.77
N THR A 121 16.03 1.53 9.70
CA THR A 121 15.13 0.60 9.01
C THR A 121 15.87 -0.55 8.30
N LYS A 122 17.17 -0.38 8.03
CA LYS A 122 18.05 -1.42 7.48
C LYS A 122 18.83 -2.21 8.54
N SER A 123 18.65 -1.89 9.83
CA SER A 123 19.35 -2.54 10.92
C SER A 123 18.72 -3.89 11.26
N VAL A 124 19.54 -4.87 11.65
CA VAL A 124 19.07 -6.14 12.23
C VAL A 124 18.24 -5.92 13.51
N HIS A 125 18.45 -4.81 14.22
CA HIS A 125 17.64 -4.44 15.40
C HIS A 125 16.21 -4.02 15.05
N ALA A 126 15.90 -3.77 13.78
CA ALA A 126 14.54 -3.54 13.29
C ALA A 126 13.74 -4.84 13.10
N VAL A 127 14.37 -6.02 13.23
CA VAL A 127 13.68 -7.32 13.14
C VAL A 127 12.99 -7.64 14.47
N THR A 128 11.66 -7.72 14.43
CA THR A 128 10.83 -8.40 15.44
C THR A 128 10.56 -9.84 15.01
N VAL A 129 10.06 -10.70 15.90
CA VAL A 129 9.61 -12.05 15.50
C VAL A 129 8.54 -11.92 14.41
N PRO A 130 8.64 -12.60 13.25
CA PRO A 130 7.60 -12.53 12.22
C PRO A 130 6.29 -13.18 12.67
N GLY A 131 5.18 -12.45 12.65
CA GLY A 131 3.86 -12.96 13.03
C GLY A 131 3.03 -13.56 11.88
N ALA A 132 3.39 -13.30 10.62
CA ALA A 132 2.56 -13.68 9.47
C ALA A 132 2.36 -15.20 9.34
N ALA A 133 3.38 -16.03 9.63
CA ALA A 133 3.26 -17.48 9.54
C ALA A 133 2.22 -18.05 10.52
N ALA A 134 2.22 -17.60 11.78
CA ALA A 134 1.18 -17.93 12.75
C ALA A 134 -0.17 -17.39 12.29
N GLY A 135 -0.22 -16.12 11.86
CA GLY A 135 -1.41 -15.43 11.38
C GLY A 135 -2.13 -16.15 10.24
N TRP A 136 -1.40 -16.69 9.26
CA TRP A 136 -1.99 -17.45 8.16
C TRP A 136 -2.61 -18.77 8.63
N VAL A 137 -1.92 -19.49 9.53
CA VAL A 137 -2.43 -20.76 10.10
C VAL A 137 -3.64 -20.48 10.99
N ASP A 138 -3.55 -19.53 11.93
CA ASP A 138 -4.67 -19.08 12.77
C ASP A 138 -5.87 -18.61 11.94
N THR A 139 -5.64 -17.98 10.77
CA THR A 139 -6.72 -17.56 9.86
C THR A 139 -7.47 -18.77 9.30
N VAL A 140 -6.78 -19.85 8.94
CA VAL A 140 -7.39 -21.11 8.48
C VAL A 140 -8.10 -21.84 9.64
N GLU A 141 -7.49 -21.88 10.82
CA GLU A 141 -8.03 -22.53 12.02
C GLU A 141 -9.29 -21.84 12.57
N ARG A 142 -9.34 -20.49 12.54
CA ARG A 142 -10.39 -19.68 13.19
C ARG A 142 -11.47 -19.16 12.25
N PHE A 143 -11.11 -18.91 10.99
CA PHE A 143 -11.98 -18.30 9.97
C PHE A 143 -12.07 -19.14 8.68
N GLY A 144 -11.54 -20.36 8.68
CA GLY A 144 -11.73 -21.34 7.60
C GLY A 144 -13.04 -22.10 7.76
N SER A 145 -13.56 -22.65 6.66
CA SER A 145 -14.80 -23.46 6.67
C SER A 145 -14.63 -24.88 7.24
N GLY A 146 -13.41 -25.27 7.62
CA GLY A 146 -13.04 -26.65 7.95
C GLY A 146 -12.97 -27.62 6.76
N LYS A 147 -13.24 -27.17 5.53
CA LYS A 147 -13.23 -28.01 4.32
C LYS A 147 -11.86 -28.17 3.66
N VAL A 148 -10.90 -27.30 3.98
CA VAL A 148 -9.54 -27.31 3.44
C VAL A 148 -8.51 -27.22 4.56
N ASP A 149 -7.37 -27.87 4.34
CA ASP A 149 -6.20 -27.84 5.21
C ASP A 149 -5.15 -26.81 4.73
N MET A 150 -4.11 -26.60 5.54
CA MET A 150 -3.04 -25.65 5.21
C MET A 150 -2.26 -26.07 3.94
N ALA A 151 -2.18 -27.38 3.66
CA ALA A 151 -1.57 -27.89 2.43
C ALA A 151 -2.36 -27.46 1.18
N THR A 152 -3.68 -27.59 1.19
CA THR A 152 -4.56 -27.10 0.12
C THR A 152 -4.46 -25.59 -0.04
N VAL A 153 -4.43 -24.83 1.07
CA VAL A 153 -4.33 -23.37 1.08
C VAL A 153 -3.01 -22.86 0.47
N LEU A 154 -1.89 -23.52 0.76
CA LEU A 154 -0.56 -23.10 0.27
C LEU A 154 -0.16 -23.72 -1.08
N ALA A 155 -0.81 -24.80 -1.53
CA ALA A 155 -0.48 -25.50 -2.78
C ALA A 155 -0.39 -24.57 -4.02
N PRO A 156 -1.27 -23.57 -4.24
CA PRO A 156 -1.13 -22.66 -5.37
C PRO A 156 0.18 -21.87 -5.36
N ALA A 157 0.54 -21.32 -4.20
CA ALA A 157 1.76 -20.52 -4.03
C ALA A 157 3.03 -21.38 -4.10
N ILE A 158 3.00 -22.60 -3.52
CA ILE A 158 4.09 -23.58 -3.64
C ILE A 158 4.40 -23.87 -5.11
N ARG A 159 3.37 -24.11 -5.94
CA ARG A 159 3.54 -24.35 -7.39
C ARG A 159 4.10 -23.13 -8.13
N LEU A 160 3.75 -21.89 -7.73
CA LEU A 160 4.37 -20.67 -8.28
C LEU A 160 5.88 -20.63 -7.96
N GLY A 161 6.28 -20.95 -6.73
CA GLY A 161 7.70 -20.98 -6.34
C GLY A 161 8.53 -22.04 -7.06
N GLU A 162 7.96 -23.22 -7.31
CA GLU A 162 8.62 -24.34 -7.99
C GLU A 162 8.70 -24.17 -9.52
N LYS A 163 7.55 -23.96 -10.16
CA LYS A 163 7.42 -23.89 -11.63
C LYS A 163 7.86 -22.54 -12.16
N GLY A 164 7.75 -21.52 -11.31
CA GLY A 164 7.99 -20.12 -11.63
C GLY A 164 6.76 -19.42 -12.17
N PHE A 165 6.85 -18.10 -12.22
CA PHE A 165 5.83 -17.20 -12.73
C PHE A 165 6.48 -16.04 -13.50
N PRO A 166 5.80 -15.47 -14.52
CA PRO A 166 6.25 -14.23 -15.14
C PRO A 166 6.10 -13.08 -14.14
N VAL A 167 7.15 -12.30 -13.94
CA VAL A 167 7.11 -11.13 -13.07
C VAL A 167 6.26 -10.03 -13.71
N SER A 168 5.29 -9.52 -12.96
CA SER A 168 4.41 -8.42 -13.37
C SER A 168 5.18 -7.11 -13.56
N GLU A 169 4.60 -6.15 -14.28
CA GLU A 169 5.33 -4.94 -14.66
C GLU A 169 5.71 -4.10 -13.44
N VAL A 170 4.77 -3.74 -12.56
CA VAL A 170 5.06 -2.91 -11.39
C VAL A 170 5.95 -3.65 -10.39
N ALA A 171 5.73 -4.96 -10.16
CA ALA A 171 6.61 -5.76 -9.29
C ALA A 171 8.07 -5.87 -9.78
N GLY A 172 8.29 -5.89 -11.09
CA GLY A 172 9.63 -5.98 -11.71
C GLY A 172 10.26 -4.63 -12.08
N HIS A 173 9.57 -3.51 -11.85
CA HIS A 173 9.99 -2.21 -12.38
C HIS A 173 11.32 -1.70 -11.80
N ALA A 174 11.92 -0.75 -12.53
CA ALA A 174 13.24 -0.20 -12.24
C ALA A 174 13.29 1.34 -12.24
N VAL A 175 12.15 2.02 -12.32
CA VAL A 175 12.09 3.48 -12.11
C VAL A 175 12.08 3.74 -10.60
N PRO A 176 12.91 4.64 -10.06
CA PRO A 176 12.87 4.99 -8.65
C PRO A 176 11.54 5.66 -8.29
N MET A 177 10.60 4.88 -7.75
CA MET A 177 9.61 5.45 -6.85
C MET A 177 10.39 5.95 -5.64
N MET A 178 10.44 7.27 -5.43
CA MET A 178 11.27 7.92 -4.41
C MET A 178 11.05 7.39 -2.98
N LEU A 179 9.99 6.60 -2.77
CA LEU A 179 9.52 6.09 -1.48
C LEU A 179 9.19 4.58 -1.49
N ARG A 180 9.49 3.82 -2.57
CA ARG A 180 9.21 2.37 -2.65
C ARG A 180 10.30 1.62 -3.43
N PRO A 181 10.82 0.49 -2.93
CA PRO A 181 11.87 -0.26 -3.63
C PRO A 181 11.32 -1.57 -4.24
N GLU A 182 11.02 -1.55 -5.53
CA GLU A 182 10.74 -2.73 -6.37
C GLU A 182 11.97 -3.63 -6.53
N TRP A 183 11.85 -4.74 -7.25
CA TRP A 183 12.92 -5.74 -7.35
C TRP A 183 14.24 -5.17 -7.89
N THR A 184 14.18 -4.38 -8.97
CA THR A 184 15.39 -3.85 -9.62
C THR A 184 16.01 -2.70 -8.82
N SER A 185 15.20 -1.79 -8.29
CA SER A 185 15.66 -0.71 -7.39
C SER A 185 16.21 -1.25 -6.05
N SER A 186 15.74 -2.41 -5.60
CA SER A 186 16.24 -3.12 -4.42
C SER A 186 17.52 -3.92 -4.60
N GLU A 187 17.98 -4.21 -5.82
CA GLU A 187 19.00 -5.25 -6.04
C GLU A 187 20.29 -5.01 -5.24
N ALA A 188 20.82 -3.79 -5.27
CA ALA A 188 22.03 -3.43 -4.53
C ALA A 188 21.83 -3.53 -3.00
N TYR A 189 20.63 -3.21 -2.51
CA TYR A 189 20.27 -3.32 -1.11
C TYR A 189 20.17 -4.78 -0.65
N ILE A 190 19.46 -5.63 -1.40
CA ILE A 190 19.32 -7.06 -1.12
C ILE A 190 20.70 -7.75 -1.09
N ARG A 191 21.59 -7.40 -2.04
CA ARG A 191 22.97 -7.90 -2.08
C ARG A 191 23.80 -7.50 -0.86
N ALA A 192 23.58 -6.31 -0.32
CA ALA A 192 24.32 -5.79 0.84
C ALA A 192 23.77 -6.31 2.18
N ALA A 193 22.48 -6.66 2.27
CA ALA A 193 21.82 -6.96 3.54
C ALA A 193 22.21 -8.33 4.15
N SER A 194 22.47 -9.36 3.33
CA SER A 194 22.88 -10.68 3.84
C SER A 194 23.56 -11.54 2.76
N PRO A 195 24.42 -12.52 3.13
CA PRO A 195 25.11 -13.38 2.16
C PRO A 195 24.18 -14.33 1.38
N ASN A 196 22.89 -14.37 1.68
CA ASN A 196 21.90 -15.25 1.06
C ASN A 196 21.07 -14.54 -0.04
N PHE A 197 21.48 -13.34 -0.47
CA PHE A 197 20.81 -12.49 -1.46
C PHE A 197 20.34 -13.22 -2.73
N ALA A 198 21.07 -14.25 -3.17
CA ALA A 198 20.77 -15.02 -4.38
C ALA A 198 19.41 -15.75 -4.33
N GLU A 199 18.87 -16.04 -3.14
CA GLU A 199 17.54 -16.65 -3.00
C GLU A 199 16.39 -15.70 -3.37
N MET A 200 16.65 -14.39 -3.31
CA MET A 200 15.73 -13.33 -3.69
C MET A 200 16.13 -12.67 -5.00
N LEU A 201 16.91 -13.33 -5.87
CA LEU A 201 17.29 -12.83 -7.19
C LEU A 201 17.14 -13.92 -8.25
N LYS A 202 16.94 -13.51 -9.51
CA LYS A 202 16.88 -14.39 -10.67
C LYS A 202 18.28 -14.84 -11.05
N HIS A 203 18.47 -16.15 -11.21
CA HIS A 203 19.70 -16.72 -11.76
C HIS A 203 19.91 -16.31 -13.23
N ASP A 204 21.08 -15.75 -13.50
CA ASP A 204 21.54 -15.29 -14.81
C ASP A 204 23.08 -15.42 -14.87
N PRO A 205 23.63 -16.41 -15.62
CA PRO A 205 25.07 -16.61 -15.74
C PRO A 205 25.84 -15.42 -16.34
N GLY A 206 25.16 -14.52 -17.05
CA GLY A 206 25.77 -13.31 -17.60
C GLY A 206 25.81 -12.14 -16.62
N ALA A 207 25.15 -12.25 -15.46
CA ALA A 207 25.09 -11.19 -14.46
C ALA A 207 26.19 -11.32 -13.39
N PRO A 208 26.66 -10.20 -12.77
CA PRO A 208 27.60 -10.23 -11.67
C PRO A 208 27.14 -11.11 -10.50
N GLY A 209 27.93 -12.14 -10.19
CA GLY A 209 27.62 -13.14 -9.17
C GLY A 209 26.58 -14.19 -9.59
N GLY A 210 26.29 -14.34 -10.89
CA GLY A 210 25.38 -15.36 -11.43
C GLY A 210 23.89 -15.12 -11.17
N VAL A 211 23.53 -13.94 -10.66
CA VAL A 211 22.16 -13.54 -10.34
C VAL A 211 21.95 -12.05 -10.62
N ARG A 212 20.69 -11.60 -10.74
CA ARG A 212 20.23 -10.19 -10.78
C ARG A 212 18.72 -10.10 -10.47
N ALA A 213 18.16 -8.91 -10.39
CA ALA A 213 16.71 -8.74 -10.34
C ALA A 213 16.03 -9.29 -11.62
N PRO A 214 14.88 -9.97 -11.50
CA PRO A 214 14.03 -10.32 -12.64
C PRO A 214 13.38 -9.06 -13.23
N ARG A 215 13.24 -9.04 -14.55
CA ARG A 215 12.54 -7.99 -15.29
C ARG A 215 11.09 -8.39 -15.57
N ALA A 216 10.26 -7.41 -15.93
CA ALA A 216 8.89 -7.65 -16.38
C ALA A 216 8.81 -8.73 -17.48
N GLY A 217 7.83 -9.63 -17.37
CA GLY A 217 7.63 -10.77 -18.27
C GLY A 217 8.66 -11.90 -18.16
N GLU A 218 9.74 -11.75 -17.39
CA GLU A 218 10.67 -12.86 -17.16
C GLU A 218 10.16 -13.84 -16.12
N MET A 219 10.48 -15.12 -16.30
CA MET A 219 10.20 -16.15 -15.31
C MET A 219 11.13 -16.00 -14.08
N MET A 220 10.53 -15.79 -12.91
CA MET A 220 11.17 -15.92 -11.60
C MET A 220 10.75 -17.23 -10.92
N LYS A 221 11.63 -17.81 -10.10
CA LYS A 221 11.39 -19.03 -9.32
C LYS A 221 11.91 -18.83 -7.90
N ASN A 222 11.20 -19.36 -6.90
CA ASN A 222 11.64 -19.34 -5.52
C ASN A 222 11.39 -20.71 -4.85
N PRO A 223 12.23 -21.73 -5.17
CA PRO A 223 12.10 -23.06 -4.61
C PRO A 223 12.45 -23.10 -3.11
N ALA A 224 13.14 -22.09 -2.59
CA ALA A 224 13.44 -21.97 -1.16
C ALA A 224 12.18 -21.60 -0.36
N LEU A 225 11.42 -20.59 -0.83
CA LEU A 225 10.14 -20.23 -0.24
C LEU A 225 9.10 -21.35 -0.40
N ALA A 226 9.10 -22.05 -1.53
CA ALA A 226 8.24 -23.23 -1.71
C ALA A 226 8.51 -24.33 -0.66
N ARG A 227 9.78 -24.56 -0.26
CA ARG A 227 10.10 -25.47 0.86
C ARG A 227 9.63 -24.93 2.21
N THR A 228 9.74 -23.62 2.43
CA THR A 228 9.23 -22.97 3.66
C THR A 228 7.71 -23.08 3.76
N PHE A 229 6.99 -22.87 2.66
CA PHE A 229 5.54 -23.08 2.60
C PHE A 229 5.14 -24.55 2.77
N ARG A 230 5.91 -25.51 2.23
CA ARG A 230 5.68 -26.94 2.53
C ARG A 230 5.85 -27.27 4.01
N ALA A 231 6.88 -26.74 4.68
CA ALA A 231 7.03 -26.91 6.12
C ALA A 231 5.83 -26.35 6.91
N LEU A 232 5.34 -25.14 6.57
CA LEU A 232 4.14 -24.55 7.18
C LEU A 232 2.86 -25.35 6.88
N ALA A 233 2.73 -25.90 5.67
CA ALA A 233 1.62 -26.75 5.26
C ALA A 233 1.58 -28.10 5.99
N GLU A 234 2.73 -28.75 6.13
CA GLU A 234 2.87 -30.10 6.69
C GLU A 234 2.85 -30.11 8.23
N GLN A 235 3.37 -29.05 8.85
CA GLN A 235 3.66 -29.02 10.29
C GLN A 235 2.89 -27.92 11.05
N GLY A 236 2.12 -27.08 10.34
CA GLY A 236 1.50 -25.89 10.92
C GLY A 236 2.54 -24.90 11.44
N LYS A 237 2.19 -24.12 12.47
CA LYS A 237 3.05 -23.10 13.10
C LYS A 237 4.47 -23.62 13.44
N PRO A 238 4.67 -24.83 14.01
CA PRO A 238 6.00 -25.43 14.21
C PRO A 238 6.92 -25.43 12.97
N GLY A 239 6.38 -25.57 11.76
CA GLY A 239 7.16 -25.58 10.51
C GLY A 239 7.87 -24.25 10.18
N PHE A 240 7.53 -23.17 10.88
CA PHE A 240 8.19 -21.87 10.79
C PHE A 240 8.92 -21.49 12.09
N TYR A 241 8.30 -21.69 13.25
CA TYR A 241 8.83 -21.25 14.55
C TYR A 241 9.74 -22.27 15.25
N ALA A 242 9.89 -23.47 14.71
CA ALA A 242 10.85 -24.48 15.17
C ALA A 242 11.71 -25.02 14.01
N GLY A 243 12.79 -25.75 14.37
CA GLY A 243 13.68 -26.42 13.42
C GLY A 243 14.29 -25.49 12.36
N ARG A 244 14.44 -26.01 11.14
CA ARG A 244 15.17 -25.39 10.01
C ARG A 244 14.94 -23.90 9.82
N VAL A 245 13.67 -23.44 9.86
CA VAL A 245 13.34 -22.03 9.54
C VAL A 245 13.71 -21.13 10.71
N ALA A 246 13.38 -21.53 11.93
CA ALA A 246 13.72 -20.82 13.16
C ALA A 246 15.24 -20.73 13.37
N GLU A 247 15.95 -21.85 13.17
CA GLU A 247 17.41 -21.93 13.24
C GLU A 247 18.08 -21.00 12.22
N ALA A 248 17.63 -21.02 10.96
CA ALA A 248 18.18 -20.16 9.91
C ALA A 248 17.92 -18.67 10.16
N LEU A 249 16.76 -18.32 10.74
CA LEU A 249 16.39 -16.95 11.11
C LEU A 249 17.26 -16.45 12.25
N VAL A 250 17.32 -17.18 13.36
CA VAL A 250 18.11 -16.79 14.53
C VAL A 250 19.61 -16.76 14.21
N ALA A 251 20.10 -17.69 13.37
CA ALA A 251 21.49 -17.67 12.91
C ALA A 251 21.82 -16.36 12.16
N VAL A 252 21.06 -15.98 11.12
CA VAL A 252 21.37 -14.77 10.35
C VAL A 252 21.18 -13.49 11.17
N VAL A 253 20.20 -13.45 12.08
CA VAL A 253 20.01 -12.32 13.01
C VAL A 253 21.20 -12.19 13.95
N ARG A 254 21.62 -13.28 14.60
CA ARG A 254 22.77 -13.28 15.52
C ARG A 254 24.08 -12.93 14.81
N ASP A 255 24.32 -13.49 13.63
CA ASP A 255 25.57 -13.29 12.87
C ASP A 255 25.72 -11.84 12.39
N LEU A 256 24.63 -11.08 12.31
CA LEU A 256 24.60 -9.63 12.04
C LEU A 256 24.56 -8.76 13.31
N GLY A 257 24.64 -9.34 14.52
CA GLY A 257 24.65 -8.64 15.80
C GLY A 257 23.28 -8.45 16.47
N GLY A 258 22.22 -8.99 15.88
CA GLY A 258 20.85 -8.92 16.40
C GLY A 258 20.62 -9.73 17.69
N ARG A 259 19.45 -9.48 18.32
CA ARG A 259 19.15 -9.93 19.69
C ARG A 259 17.97 -10.92 19.82
N LEU A 260 17.36 -11.36 18.72
CA LEU A 260 16.32 -12.41 18.76
C LEU A 260 16.95 -13.78 18.99
N GLU A 261 16.30 -14.60 19.82
CA GLU A 261 16.72 -15.97 20.13
C GLU A 261 15.63 -16.99 19.81
N LEU A 262 15.97 -18.28 19.74
CA LEU A 262 14.98 -19.35 19.51
C LEU A 262 13.86 -19.36 20.57
N ALA A 263 14.15 -18.91 21.79
CA ALA A 263 13.16 -18.73 22.86
C ALA A 263 12.12 -17.63 22.58
N ASP A 264 12.42 -16.67 21.70
CA ASP A 264 11.44 -15.66 21.27
C ASP A 264 10.49 -16.22 20.22
N LEU A 265 11.01 -17.07 19.31
CA LEU A 265 10.21 -17.78 18.31
C LEU A 265 9.33 -18.85 18.97
N GLN A 266 9.87 -19.62 19.92
CA GLN A 266 9.08 -20.58 20.71
C GLN A 266 7.97 -19.87 21.50
N HIS A 267 8.26 -18.75 22.14
CA HIS A 267 7.23 -17.97 22.83
C HIS A 267 6.12 -17.48 21.89
N HIS A 268 6.46 -17.09 20.66
CA HIS A 268 5.45 -16.72 19.66
C HIS A 268 4.68 -17.93 19.14
N LEU A 269 5.30 -19.12 19.04
CA LEU A 269 4.63 -20.38 18.72
C LEU A 269 3.59 -20.74 19.80
N ASP A 270 3.95 -20.60 21.08
CA ASP A 270 3.09 -20.92 22.22
C ASP A 270 1.94 -19.91 22.37
N ALA A 271 2.19 -18.63 22.10
CA ALA A 271 1.19 -17.57 22.19
C ALA A 271 0.26 -17.49 20.95
N GLY A 272 0.79 -17.78 19.77
CA GLY A 272 0.10 -17.67 18.49
C GLY A 272 -0.34 -16.23 18.13
N SER A 273 -1.26 -16.16 17.18
CA SER A 273 -1.95 -14.91 16.83
C SER A 273 -3.02 -14.58 17.87
N GLU A 274 -3.15 -13.30 18.21
CA GLU A 274 -4.01 -12.84 19.31
C GLU A 274 -5.37 -12.40 18.76
N PRO A 275 -6.48 -13.06 19.13
CA PRO A 275 -7.82 -12.53 18.88
C PRO A 275 -7.97 -11.22 19.64
N VAL A 276 -8.49 -10.20 18.98
CA VAL A 276 -8.69 -8.87 19.56
C VAL A 276 -10.07 -8.36 19.22
N GLU A 277 -10.63 -7.50 20.07
CA GLU A 277 -11.89 -6.82 19.74
C GLU A 277 -11.62 -5.70 18.73
N PRO A 278 -12.34 -5.64 17.59
CA PRO A 278 -12.23 -4.54 16.65
C PRO A 278 -12.70 -3.23 17.29
N ILE A 279 -12.14 -2.11 16.85
CA ILE A 279 -12.57 -0.78 17.27
C ILE A 279 -13.38 -0.13 16.16
N SER A 280 -14.34 0.71 16.51
CA SER A 280 -15.24 1.32 15.53
C SER A 280 -15.57 2.78 15.80
N LEU A 281 -16.08 3.44 14.77
CA LEU A 281 -16.75 4.74 14.87
C LEU A 281 -18.05 4.71 14.05
N LYS A 282 -19.14 5.09 14.69
CA LYS A 282 -20.44 5.31 14.04
C LYS A 282 -20.45 6.67 13.36
N PHE A 283 -20.55 6.65 12.04
CA PHE A 283 -20.53 7.83 11.17
C PHE A 283 -21.89 8.01 10.50
N SER A 284 -22.61 9.05 10.93
CA SER A 284 -23.91 9.46 10.40
C SER A 284 -23.90 10.88 9.81
N GLY A 285 -22.77 11.60 9.93
CA GLY A 285 -22.54 12.89 9.29
C GLY A 285 -22.52 12.84 7.75
N GLN A 286 -22.27 13.99 7.13
CA GLN A 286 -22.22 14.20 5.68
C GLN A 286 -23.47 13.66 4.97
N GLY A 287 -24.62 13.99 5.58
CA GLY A 287 -25.96 13.67 5.10
C GLY A 287 -26.34 12.19 5.14
N GLN A 288 -25.54 11.31 5.77
CA GLN A 288 -25.83 9.87 5.79
C GLN A 288 -26.99 9.50 6.73
N ALA A 289 -27.16 10.20 7.85
CA ALA A 289 -28.31 10.04 8.75
C ALA A 289 -29.64 10.12 8.00
N ALA A 290 -29.79 11.14 7.15
CA ALA A 290 -30.99 11.37 6.33
C ALA A 290 -31.18 10.37 5.17
N ARG A 291 -30.18 9.52 4.89
CA ARG A 291 -30.19 8.52 3.79
C ARG A 291 -30.35 7.08 4.27
N GLY A 292 -30.77 6.87 5.51
CA GLY A 292 -31.05 5.53 6.06
C GLY A 292 -30.05 5.05 7.11
N GLY A 293 -29.63 5.94 8.02
CA GLY A 293 -29.01 5.56 9.30
C GLY A 293 -27.51 5.81 9.43
N GLY A 294 -26.75 5.87 8.33
CA GLY A 294 -25.28 5.99 8.34
C GLY A 294 -24.56 4.64 8.35
N VAL A 295 -23.25 4.68 8.60
CA VAL A 295 -22.37 3.50 8.60
C VAL A 295 -21.49 3.44 9.85
N GLU A 296 -20.99 2.27 10.17
CA GLU A 296 -19.97 2.06 11.19
C GLU A 296 -18.68 1.59 10.52
N LEU A 297 -17.61 2.40 10.63
CA LEU A 297 -16.28 1.99 10.19
C LEU A 297 -15.62 1.20 11.31
N TRP A 298 -15.15 0.00 10.98
CA TRP A 298 -14.41 -0.91 11.84
C TRP A 298 -12.95 -0.95 11.38
N GLU A 299 -12.06 -0.94 12.36
CA GLU A 299 -10.62 -0.94 12.20
C GLU A 299 -9.97 -1.91 13.20
N HIS A 300 -8.77 -2.39 12.88
CA HIS A 300 -7.98 -3.16 13.83
C HIS A 300 -7.50 -2.26 14.99
N PRO A 301 -7.56 -2.71 16.27
CA PRO A 301 -7.13 -1.92 17.42
C PRO A 301 -5.60 -1.65 17.43
N PRO A 302 -5.14 -0.75 18.33
CA PRO A 302 -3.74 -0.67 18.73
C PRO A 302 -3.17 -2.08 19.03
N ASN A 303 -1.95 -2.42 18.65
CA ASN A 303 -0.87 -1.60 18.09
C ASN A 303 -1.04 -1.13 16.62
N GLY A 304 -2.14 -1.45 15.94
CA GLY A 304 -2.47 -0.92 14.62
C GLY A 304 -2.89 0.56 14.63
N GLN A 305 -2.68 1.26 13.51
CA GLN A 305 -2.97 2.70 13.39
C GLN A 305 -4.40 3.07 12.95
N GLY A 306 -5.33 2.12 12.90
CA GLY A 306 -6.67 2.33 12.28
C GLY A 306 -7.51 3.37 13.01
N ILE A 307 -7.26 3.53 14.31
CA ILE A 307 -7.82 4.60 15.15
C ILE A 307 -7.64 6.01 14.55
N VAL A 308 -6.61 6.26 13.73
CA VAL A 308 -6.41 7.55 13.05
C VAL A 308 -7.54 7.84 12.04
N ALA A 309 -7.99 6.83 11.29
CA ALA A 309 -9.10 6.99 10.35
C ALA A 309 -10.43 7.22 11.09
N LEU A 310 -10.63 6.50 12.21
CA LEU A 310 -11.77 6.69 13.09
C LEU A 310 -11.81 8.10 13.70
N MET A 311 -10.69 8.59 14.23
CA MET A 311 -10.60 9.96 14.77
C MET A 311 -10.85 11.02 13.69
N ALA A 312 -10.29 10.86 12.49
CA ALA A 312 -10.50 11.81 11.40
C ALA A 312 -11.97 11.89 10.95
N LEU A 313 -12.67 10.76 10.81
CA LEU A 313 -14.12 10.74 10.52
C LEU A 313 -14.95 11.32 11.67
N GLY A 314 -14.57 11.03 12.92
CA GLY A 314 -15.18 11.59 14.11
C GLY A 314 -15.08 13.11 14.15
N ILE A 315 -13.87 13.65 13.94
CA ILE A 315 -13.63 15.09 13.83
C ILE A 315 -14.45 15.69 12.68
N LEU A 316 -14.48 15.09 11.49
CA LEU A 316 -15.29 15.58 10.36
C LEU A 316 -16.80 15.65 10.67
N GLN A 317 -17.32 14.68 11.43
CA GLN A 317 -18.71 14.70 11.90
C GLN A 317 -18.95 15.82 12.92
N GLU A 318 -18.01 16.06 13.84
CA GLU A 318 -18.10 17.17 14.79
C GLU A 318 -17.95 18.54 14.12
N LEU A 319 -17.15 18.67 13.06
CA LEU A 319 -17.07 19.90 12.26
C LEU A 319 -18.40 20.26 11.60
N GLU A 320 -19.14 19.27 11.12
CA GLU A 320 -20.49 19.47 10.54
C GLU A 320 -21.50 19.85 11.64
N LYS A 321 -21.53 19.12 12.76
CA LYS A 321 -22.38 19.45 13.93
C LYS A 321 -22.12 20.85 14.47
N GLN A 322 -20.87 21.30 14.49
CA GLN A 322 -20.46 22.64 14.93
C GLN A 322 -20.70 23.73 13.86
N GLY A 323 -21.21 23.38 12.67
CA GLY A 323 -21.44 24.33 11.57
C GLY A 323 -20.16 24.90 10.95
N LYS A 324 -19.00 24.27 11.20
CA LYS A 324 -17.70 24.68 10.67
C LYS A 324 -17.48 24.23 9.22
N VAL A 325 -18.14 23.16 8.80
CA VAL A 325 -18.20 22.68 7.40
C VAL A 325 -19.67 22.38 7.04
N PRO A 326 -20.06 22.50 5.76
CA PRO A 326 -21.39 22.11 5.32
C PRO A 326 -21.52 20.58 5.27
N THR A 327 -22.76 20.11 5.07
CA THR A 327 -23.03 18.79 4.50
C THR A 327 -22.63 18.82 3.02
N PHE A 328 -21.51 18.17 2.67
CA PHE A 328 -21.02 18.08 1.30
C PHE A 328 -21.94 17.22 0.42
N ALA A 329 -22.21 17.70 -0.78
CA ALA A 329 -22.90 16.99 -1.85
C ALA A 329 -21.90 16.25 -2.77
N PRO A 330 -22.36 15.37 -3.69
CA PRO A 330 -21.48 14.71 -4.64
C PRO A 330 -20.69 15.67 -5.55
N ALA A 331 -21.20 16.89 -5.76
CA ALA A 331 -20.51 17.94 -6.53
C ALA A 331 -19.36 18.60 -5.75
N ASP A 332 -19.33 18.48 -4.42
CA ASP A 332 -18.26 19.03 -3.58
C ASP A 332 -17.09 18.05 -3.40
N PHE A 333 -17.23 16.81 -3.86
CA PHE A 333 -16.19 15.78 -3.77
C PHE A 333 -14.91 16.26 -4.48
N ASN A 334 -13.79 16.20 -3.76
CA ASN A 334 -12.48 16.70 -4.21
C ASN A 334 -12.44 18.21 -4.56
N THR A 335 -13.35 19.03 -4.03
CA THR A 335 -13.17 20.49 -3.99
C THR A 335 -12.18 20.90 -2.89
N ALA A 336 -11.62 22.11 -2.96
CA ALA A 336 -10.67 22.61 -1.96
C ALA A 336 -11.24 22.63 -0.51
N PRO A 337 -12.48 23.10 -0.24
CA PRO A 337 -13.04 23.07 1.12
C PRO A 337 -13.23 21.64 1.67
N TYR A 338 -13.68 20.71 0.82
CA TYR A 338 -13.83 19.29 1.16
C TYR A 338 -12.48 18.66 1.53
N LEU A 339 -11.45 18.85 0.69
CA LEU A 339 -10.12 18.31 0.95
C LEU A 339 -9.45 18.99 2.15
N HIS A 340 -9.59 20.30 2.32
CA HIS A 340 -9.03 21.01 3.48
C HIS A 340 -9.60 20.48 4.80
N ALA A 341 -10.92 20.23 4.89
CA ALA A 341 -11.52 19.60 6.07
C ALA A 341 -10.95 18.19 6.35
N ILE A 342 -10.80 17.36 5.32
CA ILE A 342 -10.22 16.02 5.43
C ILE A 342 -8.74 16.09 5.85
N ILE A 343 -7.96 17.00 5.28
CA ILE A 343 -6.54 17.16 5.57
C ILE A 343 -6.32 17.56 7.03
N GLU A 344 -7.02 18.59 7.51
CA GLU A 344 -6.84 19.05 8.89
C GLU A 344 -7.32 18.02 9.92
N ALA A 345 -8.43 17.32 9.65
CA ALA A 345 -8.91 16.22 10.49
C ALA A 345 -7.91 15.04 10.54
N LEU A 346 -7.28 14.70 9.41
CA LEU A 346 -6.23 13.68 9.34
C LEU A 346 -4.95 14.12 10.07
N ARG A 347 -4.49 15.37 9.90
CA ARG A 347 -3.29 15.87 10.61
C ARG A 347 -3.49 15.84 12.14
N LEU A 348 -4.67 16.22 12.63
CA LEU A 348 -5.05 16.08 14.04
C LEU A 348 -5.01 14.61 14.49
N GLY A 349 -5.66 13.71 13.74
CA GLY A 349 -5.65 12.28 14.02
C GLY A 349 -4.25 11.64 14.02
N PHE A 350 -3.34 12.08 13.14
CA PHE A 350 -1.95 11.63 13.13
C PHE A 350 -1.15 12.13 14.33
N ALA A 351 -1.37 13.37 14.77
CA ALA A 351 -0.69 13.93 15.94
C ALA A 351 -1.01 13.12 17.21
N ASP A 352 -2.29 12.81 17.44
CA ASP A 352 -2.69 11.98 18.59
C ASP A 352 -2.31 10.50 18.38
N GLY A 353 -2.48 10.00 17.15
CA GLY A 353 -2.14 8.62 16.80
C GLY A 353 -0.66 8.29 17.01
N HIS A 354 0.26 9.20 16.66
CA HIS A 354 1.70 9.02 16.87
C HIS A 354 2.06 8.78 18.34
N TRP A 355 1.50 9.61 19.23
CA TRP A 355 1.82 9.56 20.65
C TRP A 355 1.15 8.37 21.35
N PHE A 356 -0.15 8.16 21.13
CA PHE A 356 -0.93 7.22 21.93
C PHE A 356 -0.92 5.78 21.44
N VAL A 357 -0.68 5.50 20.16
CA VAL A 357 -0.73 4.11 19.64
C VAL A 357 0.54 3.35 20.04
N ALA A 358 0.35 2.31 20.86
CA ALA A 358 1.37 1.37 21.31
C ALA A 358 0.76 -0.04 21.45
N ASP A 359 1.53 -1.03 21.91
CA ASP A 359 1.00 -2.34 22.30
C ASP A 359 0.13 -2.23 23.57
N PRO A 360 -1.19 -2.48 23.51
CA PRO A 360 -2.07 -2.37 24.67
C PRO A 360 -1.77 -3.41 25.76
N ASN A 361 -1.03 -4.48 25.43
CA ASN A 361 -0.60 -5.49 26.40
C ASN A 361 0.54 -5.00 27.32
N VAL A 362 1.18 -3.88 27.00
CA VAL A 362 2.34 -3.35 27.73
C VAL A 362 2.17 -1.86 28.09
N SER A 363 1.39 -1.11 27.33
CA SER A 363 1.21 0.34 27.51
C SER A 363 -0.27 0.72 27.47
N ALA A 364 -0.69 1.60 28.39
CA ALA A 364 -2.08 2.02 28.46
C ALA A 364 -2.44 2.93 27.28
N VAL A 365 -3.23 2.41 26.33
CA VAL A 365 -3.73 3.18 25.18
C VAL A 365 -5.17 3.65 25.45
N PRO A 366 -5.45 4.97 25.49
CA PRO A 366 -6.76 5.51 25.87
C PRO A 366 -7.80 5.47 24.73
N THR A 367 -7.90 4.34 24.02
CA THR A 367 -8.70 4.17 22.79
C THR A 367 -10.14 4.71 22.89
N GLN A 368 -10.86 4.39 23.97
CA GLN A 368 -12.24 4.85 24.19
C GLN A 368 -12.33 6.36 24.43
N GLY A 369 -11.29 6.97 25.04
CA GLY A 369 -11.22 8.42 25.22
C GLY A 369 -10.96 9.14 23.90
N LEU A 370 -10.02 8.64 23.10
CA LEU A 370 -9.67 9.17 21.77
C LEU A 370 -10.83 9.11 20.76
N LEU A 371 -11.74 8.15 20.90
CA LEU A 371 -12.93 8.01 20.07
C LEU A 371 -14.21 8.61 20.69
N SER A 372 -14.11 9.25 21.86
CA SER A 372 -15.26 9.87 22.51
C SER A 372 -15.71 11.14 21.78
N GLU A 373 -17.02 11.34 21.64
CA GLU A 373 -17.61 12.53 21.02
C GLU A 373 -17.10 13.83 21.64
N ALA A 374 -16.95 13.87 22.97
CA ALA A 374 -16.42 15.03 23.68
C ALA A 374 -14.97 15.37 23.30
N TYR A 375 -14.09 14.36 23.15
CA TYR A 375 -12.71 14.57 22.73
C TYR A 375 -12.62 14.98 21.25
N LEU A 376 -13.35 14.29 20.38
CA LEU A 376 -13.40 14.60 18.95
C LEU A 376 -13.95 16.01 18.71
N ALA A 377 -14.94 16.45 19.48
CA ALA A 377 -15.49 17.80 19.44
C ALA A 377 -14.49 18.86 19.91
N GLU A 378 -13.64 18.55 20.89
CA GLU A 378 -12.54 19.42 21.32
C GLU A 378 -11.48 19.56 20.22
N ARG A 379 -11.03 18.45 19.61
CA ARG A 379 -10.06 18.49 18.50
C ARG A 379 -10.62 19.24 17.29
N ALA A 380 -11.92 19.08 17.00
CA ALA A 380 -12.62 19.84 15.96
C ALA A 380 -12.63 21.37 16.20
N ARG A 381 -12.42 21.86 17.44
CA ARG A 381 -12.29 23.31 17.69
C ARG A 381 -11.05 23.92 17.04
N LEU A 382 -9.99 23.13 16.82
CA LEU A 382 -8.72 23.58 16.24
C LEU A 382 -8.79 23.84 14.72
N PHE A 383 -9.83 23.37 14.04
CA PHE A 383 -10.06 23.62 12.62
C PHE A 383 -10.49 25.07 12.34
N ASP A 384 -9.85 25.71 11.37
CA ASP A 384 -10.21 27.03 10.84
C ASP A 384 -10.54 26.88 9.34
N PRO A 385 -11.79 27.09 8.89
CA PRO A 385 -12.19 26.87 7.49
C PRO A 385 -11.54 27.83 6.49
N SER A 386 -10.79 28.85 6.96
CA SER A 386 -10.15 29.86 6.12
C SER A 386 -8.64 29.66 5.93
N ARG A 387 -8.00 28.74 6.68
CA ARG A 387 -6.55 28.51 6.63
C ARG A 387 -6.13 27.20 7.30
N ALA A 388 -5.07 26.58 6.80
CA ALA A 388 -4.40 25.46 7.43
C ALA A 388 -3.75 25.86 8.77
N ALA A 389 -3.75 24.96 9.74
CA ALA A 389 -3.10 25.15 11.02
C ALA A 389 -1.57 25.17 10.86
N ALA A 390 -0.94 26.26 11.33
CA ALA A 390 0.51 26.47 11.28
C ALA A 390 1.28 25.49 12.18
N HIS A 391 0.81 25.29 13.42
CA HIS A 391 1.37 24.29 14.34
C HIS A 391 0.24 23.40 14.85
N LEU A 392 0.42 22.10 14.78
CA LEU A 392 -0.51 21.11 15.33
C LEU A 392 0.11 20.42 16.52
N GLN A 393 -0.44 20.72 17.69
CA GLN A 393 -0.13 20.01 18.93
C GLN A 393 -1.13 18.85 19.12
N HIS A 394 -0.63 17.70 19.59
CA HIS A 394 -1.47 16.69 20.21
C HIS A 394 -2.08 17.25 21.51
N GLY A 395 -3.08 16.59 22.09
CA GLY A 395 -3.59 16.97 23.41
C GLY A 395 -2.47 17.02 24.47
N GLU A 396 -2.46 18.04 25.34
CA GLU A 396 -1.36 18.29 26.29
C GLU A 396 -0.99 17.08 27.18
N PRO A 397 0.29 16.92 27.59
CA PRO A 397 1.53 17.44 26.97
C PRO A 397 2.70 16.40 26.92
N PRO A 398 3.84 16.66 26.22
CA PRO A 398 4.10 17.62 25.14
C PRO A 398 4.86 17.04 23.89
N ALA A 399 4.72 17.78 22.77
CA ALA A 399 5.47 17.81 21.50
C ALA A 399 6.34 16.60 21.04
N LEU A 400 5.90 15.90 19.98
CA LEU A 400 6.78 15.13 19.06
C LEU A 400 6.30 15.11 17.59
N THR A 401 7.26 14.88 16.69
CA THR A 401 7.20 14.87 15.21
C THR A 401 6.18 13.87 14.63
N SER A 402 5.54 14.18 13.49
CA SER A 402 4.67 13.21 12.82
C SER A 402 5.45 12.15 12.03
N PRO A 403 5.10 10.85 12.12
CA PRO A 403 5.70 9.79 11.32
C PRO A 403 5.39 9.80 9.81
N ALA A 404 4.66 10.79 9.29
CA ALA A 404 4.08 10.74 7.93
C ALA A 404 5.09 10.61 6.76
N LEU A 405 6.39 10.65 7.04
CA LEU A 405 7.47 10.28 6.10
C LEU A 405 7.68 8.78 5.90
N GLN A 406 7.31 7.92 6.86
CA GLN A 406 7.66 6.50 6.78
C GLN A 406 6.66 5.74 5.88
N SER A 407 6.87 5.84 4.58
CA SER A 407 6.19 5.02 3.58
C SER A 407 6.44 3.53 3.84
N SER A 408 5.39 2.72 3.87
CA SER A 408 5.51 1.26 4.02
C SER A 408 4.91 0.55 2.82
N ASP A 409 5.59 -0.50 2.37
CA ASP A 409 5.14 -1.41 1.33
C ASP A 409 4.38 -2.56 1.99
N THR A 410 3.13 -2.74 1.58
CA THR A 410 2.12 -3.49 2.33
C THR A 410 1.08 -4.04 1.36
N VAL A 411 0.97 -5.35 1.21
CA VAL A 411 -0.13 -5.88 0.39
C VAL A 411 -1.44 -5.82 1.17
N TYR A 412 -2.44 -5.16 0.59
CA TYR A 412 -3.84 -5.28 0.99
C TYR A 412 -4.58 -6.13 -0.03
N PHE A 413 -5.45 -7.01 0.45
CA PHE A 413 -6.39 -7.73 -0.38
C PHE A 413 -7.66 -8.07 0.40
N THR A 414 -8.72 -8.36 -0.33
CA THR A 414 -9.98 -8.78 0.28
C THR A 414 -10.64 -9.88 -0.52
N VAL A 415 -11.32 -10.76 0.22
CA VAL A 415 -11.97 -11.98 -0.28
C VAL A 415 -13.36 -12.03 0.33
N ALA A 416 -14.36 -12.34 -0.48
CA ALA A 416 -15.70 -12.66 -0.01
C ALA A 416 -16.19 -13.97 -0.63
N ASP A 417 -17.01 -14.73 0.10
CA ASP A 417 -17.48 -16.07 -0.29
C ASP A 417 -18.98 -16.11 -0.66
N ALA A 418 -19.45 -17.29 -1.12
CA ALA A 418 -20.87 -17.54 -1.41
C ALA A 418 -21.75 -17.69 -0.15
N GLN A 419 -21.16 -17.75 1.05
CA GLN A 419 -21.88 -17.84 2.33
C GLN A 419 -22.16 -16.44 2.93
N GLY A 420 -21.64 -15.38 2.32
CA GLY A 420 -21.77 -14.01 2.79
C GLY A 420 -20.57 -13.50 3.59
N ASN A 421 -19.59 -14.35 3.92
CA ASN A 421 -18.45 -13.94 4.75
C ASN A 421 -17.48 -13.10 3.93
N ALA A 422 -16.76 -12.19 4.58
CA ALA A 422 -15.75 -11.36 3.94
C ALA A 422 -14.54 -11.12 4.85
N ALA A 423 -13.34 -11.18 4.26
CA ALA A 423 -12.09 -10.89 4.94
C ALA A 423 -11.47 -9.61 4.37
N SER A 424 -11.19 -8.64 5.23
CA SER A 424 -10.29 -7.51 4.98
C SER A 424 -8.92 -7.89 5.55
N PHE A 425 -7.95 -8.17 4.69
CA PHE A 425 -6.68 -8.80 5.07
C PHE A 425 -5.49 -7.96 4.61
N ILE A 426 -4.52 -7.79 5.49
CA ILE A 426 -3.34 -6.97 5.20
C ILE A 426 -2.07 -7.60 5.78
N ASN A 427 -0.97 -7.57 5.02
CA ASN A 427 0.30 -8.23 5.36
C ASN A 427 1.49 -7.41 4.83
N SER A 428 2.57 -7.28 5.59
CA SER A 428 3.70 -6.43 5.21
C SER A 428 5.02 -6.86 5.86
N ASN A 429 6.13 -6.58 5.18
CA ASN A 429 7.50 -6.61 5.74
C ASN A 429 7.95 -5.25 6.32
N TYR A 430 7.02 -4.31 6.46
CA TYR A 430 7.18 -2.88 6.67
C TYR A 430 7.72 -2.08 5.46
N GLU A 431 9.00 -1.76 5.34
CA GLU A 431 9.52 -1.02 4.16
C GLU A 431 10.10 -1.99 3.14
N GLY A 432 9.57 -2.02 1.92
CA GLY A 432 10.07 -2.84 0.83
C GLY A 432 10.20 -4.33 1.16
N PHE A 433 11.38 -4.86 0.88
CA PHE A 433 11.85 -6.18 1.29
C PHE A 433 12.16 -6.29 2.81
N GLY A 434 11.63 -5.41 3.65
CA GLY A 434 12.00 -5.27 5.05
C GLY A 434 13.47 -4.87 5.20
N THR A 435 14.19 -5.54 6.10
CA THR A 435 15.65 -5.41 6.25
C THR A 435 16.46 -5.94 5.06
N GLY A 436 15.84 -6.66 4.11
CA GLY A 436 16.55 -7.39 3.06
C GLY A 436 17.36 -8.60 3.56
N ILE A 437 17.40 -8.85 4.89
CA ILE A 437 18.12 -9.98 5.50
C ILE A 437 17.35 -11.27 5.19
N ILE A 438 18.04 -12.27 4.65
CA ILE A 438 17.44 -13.53 4.19
C ILE A 438 17.95 -14.70 5.05
N PRO A 439 17.08 -15.42 5.77
CA PRO A 439 17.43 -16.67 6.42
C PRO A 439 17.85 -17.73 5.40
N ARG A 440 19.00 -18.37 5.61
CA ARG A 440 19.60 -19.31 4.63
C ARG A 440 18.65 -20.44 4.27
N GLY A 441 18.45 -20.65 2.96
CA GLY A 441 17.66 -21.72 2.37
C GLY A 441 16.15 -21.55 2.50
N CYS A 442 15.67 -20.40 2.98
CA CYS A 442 14.26 -20.14 3.30
C CYS A 442 13.51 -19.28 2.27
N GLY A 443 14.20 -18.51 1.42
CA GLY A 443 13.59 -17.78 0.30
C GLY A 443 12.66 -16.61 0.68
N PHE A 444 12.80 -16.00 1.85
CA PHE A 444 12.08 -14.78 2.23
C PHE A 444 13.01 -13.80 2.95
N THR A 445 12.61 -12.53 3.04
CA THR A 445 13.31 -11.49 3.79
C THR A 445 12.66 -11.21 5.14
N LEU A 446 13.44 -10.77 6.12
CA LEU A 446 12.96 -10.40 7.45
C LEU A 446 12.46 -8.95 7.47
N GLN A 447 11.28 -8.73 8.04
CA GLN A 447 10.71 -7.40 8.19
C GLN A 447 11.57 -6.45 9.03
N ASN A 448 11.41 -5.15 8.81
CA ASN A 448 12.02 -4.09 9.62
C ASN A 448 11.00 -3.36 10.52
N ARG A 449 9.92 -4.04 10.91
CA ARG A 449 8.81 -3.48 11.70
C ARG A 449 9.23 -2.86 13.04
N GLY A 450 10.31 -3.33 13.66
CA GLY A 450 10.91 -2.75 14.86
C GLY A 450 11.48 -1.34 14.70
N ALA A 451 11.65 -0.86 13.46
CA ALA A 451 11.97 0.55 13.16
C ALA A 451 10.94 1.53 13.71
N ASN A 452 9.71 1.07 13.93
CA ASN A 452 8.62 1.88 14.51
C ASN A 452 8.69 2.02 16.03
N PHE A 453 9.65 1.40 16.74
CA PHE A 453 9.85 1.72 18.15
C PHE A 453 10.55 3.07 18.30
N SER A 454 10.07 3.87 19.25
CA SER A 454 10.84 5.02 19.74
C SER A 454 11.99 4.53 20.62
N LEU A 455 13.16 5.20 20.52
CA LEU A 455 14.25 5.06 21.48
C LEU A 455 14.23 6.17 22.55
N ASP A 456 13.18 7.00 22.60
CA ASP A 456 12.92 7.86 23.75
C ASP A 456 12.29 7.05 24.90
N ALA A 457 12.80 7.23 26.11
CA ALA A 457 12.32 6.55 27.31
C ALA A 457 10.96 7.07 27.81
N ALA A 458 10.54 8.28 27.42
CA ALA A 458 9.24 8.87 27.79
C ALA A 458 8.10 8.40 26.88
N HIS A 459 8.39 7.93 25.65
CA HIS A 459 7.37 7.65 24.65
C HIS A 459 6.52 6.40 24.98
N PRO A 460 5.18 6.43 24.83
CA PRO A 460 4.34 5.24 25.07
C PRO A 460 4.74 4.04 24.19
N ASN A 461 5.12 4.30 22.94
CA ASN A 461 5.64 3.30 22.00
C ASN A 461 7.20 3.20 22.03
N ARG A 462 7.81 3.37 23.21
CA ARG A 462 9.25 3.06 23.38
C ARG A 462 9.55 1.57 23.26
N LEU A 463 10.77 1.24 22.86
CA LEU A 463 11.27 -0.13 22.75
C LEU A 463 11.34 -0.82 24.13
N GLU A 464 10.63 -1.94 24.28
CA GLU A 464 10.68 -2.80 25.47
C GLU A 464 10.70 -4.29 25.04
N PRO A 465 11.21 -5.21 25.87
CA PRO A 465 11.21 -6.65 25.59
C PRO A 465 9.80 -7.23 25.47
N ARG A 466 9.59 -8.15 24.52
CA ARG A 466 8.31 -8.84 24.26
C ARG A 466 7.12 -7.90 23.96
N LYS A 467 7.38 -6.63 23.64
CA LYS A 467 6.39 -5.64 23.21
C LYS A 467 6.23 -5.67 21.69
N ARG A 468 5.06 -5.30 21.17
CA ARG A 468 4.87 -5.01 19.74
C ARG A 468 5.14 -3.52 19.44
N PRO A 469 5.77 -3.19 18.31
CA PRO A 469 5.89 -1.80 17.88
C PRO A 469 4.55 -1.26 17.33
N TYR A 470 4.42 0.07 17.28
CA TYR A 470 3.41 0.74 16.45
C TYR A 470 3.38 0.13 15.04
N HIS A 471 2.19 -0.21 14.57
CA HIS A 471 2.03 -0.97 13.35
C HIS A 471 1.23 -0.19 12.31
N THR A 472 1.82 0.00 11.13
CA THR A 472 1.20 0.83 10.09
C THR A 472 0.08 0.13 9.34
N ILE A 473 0.13 -1.20 9.20
CA ILE A 473 -0.91 -1.91 8.42
C ILE A 473 -2.29 -1.80 9.08
N ILE A 474 -3.32 -1.51 8.30
CA ILE A 474 -4.72 -1.44 8.77
C ILE A 474 -5.70 -2.10 7.76
N PRO A 475 -6.50 -3.09 8.19
CA PRO A 475 -7.62 -3.61 7.41
C PRO A 475 -8.92 -2.87 7.79
N GLY A 476 -9.62 -2.31 6.80
CA GLY A 476 -10.89 -1.60 7.00
C GLY A 476 -12.13 -2.45 6.66
N MET A 477 -13.22 -2.26 7.41
CA MET A 477 -14.51 -2.91 7.16
C MET A 477 -15.65 -1.96 7.56
N VAL A 478 -16.76 -1.99 6.83
CA VAL A 478 -17.89 -1.07 7.03
C VAL A 478 -19.18 -1.87 7.17
N THR A 479 -20.00 -1.54 8.17
CA THR A 479 -21.38 -2.06 8.29
C THR A 479 -22.40 -0.91 8.21
N ASN A 480 -23.63 -1.23 7.80
CA ASN A 480 -24.74 -0.27 7.76
C ASN A 480 -25.33 -0.10 9.18
N LEU A 481 -25.57 1.13 9.63
CA LEU A 481 -26.16 1.37 10.97
C LEU A 481 -27.65 1.03 11.06
N SER A 482 -28.35 0.95 9.94
CA SER A 482 -29.79 0.67 9.88
C SER A 482 -30.16 -0.77 10.22
N ASP A 483 -29.32 -1.75 9.84
CA ASP A 483 -29.59 -3.17 10.07
C ASP A 483 -28.36 -3.97 10.54
N GLY A 484 -27.18 -3.35 10.61
CA GLY A 484 -25.93 -4.02 10.95
C GLY A 484 -25.39 -4.95 9.85
N SER A 485 -25.88 -4.90 8.61
CA SER A 485 -25.33 -5.68 7.50
C SER A 485 -23.94 -5.17 7.07
N LEU A 486 -23.15 -6.04 6.43
CA LEU A 486 -21.92 -5.63 5.75
C LEU A 486 -22.25 -4.64 4.64
N HIS A 487 -21.56 -3.49 4.63
CA HIS A 487 -21.53 -2.54 3.52
C HIS A 487 -20.35 -2.88 2.59
N SER A 488 -19.12 -2.92 3.14
CA SER A 488 -17.92 -3.17 2.34
C SER A 488 -16.70 -3.58 3.16
N THR A 489 -15.84 -4.41 2.58
CA THR A 489 -14.44 -4.58 3.00
C THR A 489 -13.52 -3.78 2.10
N PHE A 490 -12.56 -3.06 2.68
CA PHE A 490 -11.68 -2.18 1.92
C PHE A 490 -10.38 -1.85 2.66
N GLY A 491 -9.39 -1.40 1.91
CA GLY A 491 -8.11 -0.95 2.42
C GLY A 491 -7.27 -0.35 1.32
N VAL A 492 -6.32 0.52 1.69
CA VAL A 492 -5.48 1.28 0.74
C VAL A 492 -4.03 1.25 1.20
N MET A 493 -3.18 0.38 0.61
CA MET A 493 -1.75 0.25 0.97
C MET A 493 -1.07 1.61 1.15
N GLY A 494 -0.13 1.74 2.09
CA GLY A 494 0.99 2.67 1.91
C GLY A 494 1.62 3.27 3.16
N GLY A 495 1.74 2.53 4.28
CA GLY A 495 2.21 3.12 5.53
C GLY A 495 1.25 4.19 6.04
N PHE A 496 1.75 5.38 6.32
CA PHE A 496 0.93 6.51 6.77
C PHE A 496 -0.05 7.05 5.70
N MET A 497 0.00 6.59 4.45
CA MET A 497 -1.10 6.79 3.50
C MET A 497 -2.38 6.03 3.90
N GLN A 498 -2.28 4.93 4.66
CA GLN A 498 -3.43 4.04 4.87
C GLN A 498 -4.64 4.72 5.54
N PRO A 499 -4.52 5.41 6.70
CA PRO A 499 -5.68 6.11 7.28
C PRO A 499 -6.25 7.18 6.35
N GLN A 500 -5.38 7.86 5.59
CA GLN A 500 -5.77 8.89 4.63
C GLN A 500 -6.57 8.30 3.47
N GLY A 501 -6.13 7.16 2.95
CA GLY A 501 -6.81 6.38 1.93
C GLY A 501 -8.12 5.80 2.44
N HIS A 502 -8.19 5.32 3.68
CA HIS A 502 -9.42 4.81 4.28
C HIS A 502 -10.49 5.91 4.37
N VAL A 503 -10.14 7.09 4.88
CA VAL A 503 -11.05 8.25 4.94
C VAL A 503 -11.48 8.69 3.53
N GLN A 504 -10.52 8.91 2.61
CA GLN A 504 -10.82 9.39 1.25
C GLN A 504 -11.67 8.41 0.45
N VAL A 505 -11.37 7.11 0.50
CA VAL A 505 -12.13 6.07 -0.22
C VAL A 505 -13.52 5.91 0.39
N LEU A 506 -13.66 5.88 1.72
CA LEU A 506 -14.98 5.79 2.35
C LEU A 506 -15.86 7.00 2.00
N LEU A 507 -15.33 8.22 2.12
CA LEU A 507 -16.08 9.43 1.75
C LEU A 507 -16.33 9.52 0.23
N GLY A 508 -15.48 8.95 -0.62
CA GLY A 508 -15.78 8.75 -2.04
C GLY A 508 -17.03 7.89 -2.27
N GLN A 509 -17.20 6.81 -1.50
CA GLN A 509 -18.40 5.97 -1.55
C GLN A 509 -19.65 6.68 -0.97
N LEU A 510 -19.51 7.41 0.15
CA LEU A 510 -20.64 8.00 0.89
C LEU A 510 -21.08 9.39 0.39
N VAL A 511 -20.11 10.30 0.17
CA VAL A 511 -20.32 11.68 -0.26
C VAL A 511 -20.31 11.75 -1.78
N GLY A 512 -19.24 11.26 -2.41
CA GLY A 512 -19.09 11.22 -3.87
C GLY A 512 -20.05 10.25 -4.57
N ARG A 513 -20.68 9.32 -3.83
CA ARG A 513 -21.56 8.24 -4.33
C ARG A 513 -20.89 7.33 -5.38
N LEU A 514 -19.56 7.22 -5.30
CA LEU A 514 -18.75 6.48 -6.26
C LEU A 514 -18.94 4.97 -6.09
N ASP A 515 -18.91 4.23 -7.20
CA ASP A 515 -18.84 2.77 -7.19
C ASP A 515 -17.46 2.25 -6.67
N PRO A 516 -17.29 0.96 -6.39
CA PRO A 516 -16.04 0.41 -5.86
C PRO A 516 -14.79 0.63 -6.71
N GLN A 517 -14.92 0.80 -8.03
CA GLN A 517 -13.79 1.08 -8.92
C GLN A 517 -13.56 2.58 -9.02
N GLN A 518 -14.62 3.38 -9.20
CA GLN A 518 -14.54 4.85 -9.20
C GLN A 518 -13.93 5.42 -7.92
N ALA A 519 -14.28 4.87 -6.75
CA ALA A 519 -13.72 5.29 -5.46
C ALA A 519 -12.21 5.00 -5.34
N LEU A 520 -11.70 4.01 -6.09
CA LEU A 520 -10.27 3.73 -6.18
C LEU A 520 -9.59 4.58 -7.27
N ASP A 521 -10.24 4.80 -8.41
CA ASP A 521 -9.70 5.55 -9.54
C ASP A 521 -9.59 7.05 -9.24
N ALA A 522 -10.44 7.59 -8.35
CA ALA A 522 -10.43 8.99 -7.94
C ALA A 522 -9.03 9.49 -7.51
N PRO A 523 -8.65 10.74 -7.87
CA PRO A 523 -7.37 11.32 -7.46
C PRO A 523 -7.39 11.59 -5.95
N ARG A 524 -6.23 11.39 -5.30
CA ARG A 524 -6.08 11.43 -3.84
C ARG A 524 -5.14 12.55 -3.42
N VAL A 525 -5.19 12.87 -2.13
CA VAL A 525 -4.16 13.62 -1.41
C VAL A 525 -3.38 12.70 -0.48
N CYS A 526 -2.10 13.00 -0.25
CA CYS A 526 -1.22 12.30 0.68
C CYS A 526 -0.40 13.33 1.47
N ILE A 527 -0.73 13.46 2.74
CA ILE A 527 -0.07 14.30 3.72
C ILE A 527 1.23 13.62 4.15
N VAL A 528 2.33 14.35 4.08
CA VAL A 528 3.69 13.95 4.48
C VAL A 528 4.24 15.05 5.42
N ALA A 529 5.13 14.70 6.34
CA ALA A 529 5.67 15.62 7.35
C ALA A 529 7.20 15.63 7.31
N ASP A 530 7.76 16.37 6.36
CA ASP A 530 9.19 16.46 6.06
C ASP A 530 9.99 17.05 7.22
N ILE A 531 11.16 16.49 7.53
CA ILE A 531 12.14 17.09 8.45
C ILE A 531 13.24 17.72 7.59
N PRO A 532 13.38 19.05 7.55
CA PRO A 532 14.44 19.71 6.80
C PRO A 532 15.84 19.32 7.32
N GLU A 533 16.83 19.27 6.42
CA GLU A 533 18.24 19.10 6.82
C GLU A 533 18.64 20.25 7.76
N GLY A 534 18.83 19.94 9.05
CA GLY A 534 19.04 20.92 10.12
C GLY A 534 18.09 20.76 11.32
N GLY A 535 16.99 20.02 11.18
CA GLY A 535 16.25 19.44 12.31
C GLY A 535 15.37 20.37 13.15
N ASN A 536 14.94 21.53 12.63
CA ASN A 536 14.32 22.58 13.45
C ASN A 536 12.78 22.63 13.51
N GLU A 537 12.03 21.93 12.64
CA GLU A 537 10.60 21.59 12.81
C GLU A 537 10.15 20.69 11.64
N ALA A 538 8.97 20.06 11.71
CA ALA A 538 8.44 19.24 10.62
C ALA A 538 7.50 20.04 9.71
N GLU A 539 7.85 20.16 8.43
CA GLU A 539 7.03 20.83 7.41
C GLU A 539 5.99 19.86 6.84
N TRP A 540 4.71 20.26 6.86
CA TRP A 540 3.62 19.40 6.41
C TRP A 540 3.30 19.63 4.93
N THR A 541 3.83 18.76 4.07
CA THR A 541 3.57 18.75 2.62
C THR A 541 2.27 18.00 2.30
N VAL A 542 1.38 18.63 1.55
CA VAL A 542 0.19 17.99 0.96
C VAL A 542 0.51 17.59 -0.48
N ASN A 543 0.85 16.32 -0.69
CA ASN A 543 0.99 15.79 -2.04
C ASN A 543 -0.41 15.60 -2.64
N VAL A 544 -0.58 15.96 -3.91
CA VAL A 544 -1.84 15.88 -4.65
C VAL A 544 -1.59 15.15 -5.96
N GLU A 545 -2.47 14.22 -6.31
CA GLU A 545 -2.31 13.43 -7.52
C GLU A 545 -2.66 14.19 -8.81
N GLU A 546 -1.97 13.88 -9.90
CA GLU A 546 -2.41 14.27 -11.24
C GLU A 546 -3.87 13.86 -11.52
N GLY A 547 -4.60 14.72 -12.23
CA GLY A 547 -6.03 14.54 -12.45
C GLY A 547 -6.92 15.21 -11.37
N MET A 548 -6.35 15.70 -10.27
CA MET A 548 -7.04 16.65 -9.41
C MET A 548 -7.31 17.97 -10.16
N PRO A 549 -8.48 18.63 -10.01
CA PRO A 549 -8.74 19.92 -10.64
C PRO A 549 -7.75 21.01 -10.19
N GLU A 550 -7.27 21.83 -11.14
CA GLU A 550 -6.32 22.91 -10.82
C GLU A 550 -6.94 23.96 -9.87
N GLU A 551 -8.26 24.19 -9.97
CA GLU A 551 -8.99 25.05 -9.01
C GLU A 551 -8.96 24.51 -7.58
N THR A 552 -8.96 23.19 -7.39
CA THR A 552 -8.80 22.54 -6.09
C THR A 552 -7.37 22.69 -5.58
N ILE A 553 -6.37 22.41 -6.44
CA ILE A 553 -4.95 22.54 -6.12
C ILE A 553 -4.65 23.98 -5.65
N GLU A 554 -5.09 24.97 -6.42
CA GLU A 554 -4.88 26.38 -6.13
C GLU A 554 -5.72 26.87 -4.93
N GLY A 555 -6.92 26.32 -4.74
CA GLY A 555 -7.72 26.56 -3.54
C GLY A 555 -7.03 26.07 -2.26
N LEU A 556 -6.39 24.88 -2.29
CA LEU A 556 -5.61 24.36 -1.17
C LEU A 556 -4.37 25.23 -0.87
N ARG A 557 -3.67 25.73 -1.90
CA ARG A 557 -2.56 26.69 -1.73
C ARG A 557 -3.02 28.00 -1.10
N LYS A 558 -4.16 28.54 -1.51
CA LYS A 558 -4.76 29.76 -0.93
C LYS A 558 -5.16 29.60 0.53
N LEU A 559 -5.53 28.39 0.93
CA LEU A 559 -5.75 28.02 2.34
C LEU A 559 -4.43 27.80 3.10
N GLY A 560 -3.25 27.97 2.48
CA GLY A 560 -1.96 27.89 3.15
C GLY A 560 -1.33 26.49 3.19
N HIS A 561 -1.87 25.50 2.47
CA HIS A 561 -1.25 24.18 2.37
C HIS A 561 -0.02 24.20 1.45
N GLY A 562 1.06 23.53 1.86
CA GLY A 562 2.24 23.27 1.01
C GLY A 562 1.93 22.19 -0.03
N VAL A 563 1.39 22.58 -1.19
CA VAL A 563 0.87 21.63 -2.19
C VAL A 563 1.88 21.25 -3.28
N THR A 564 2.24 19.97 -3.33
CA THR A 564 3.09 19.34 -4.36
C THR A 564 2.26 18.45 -5.27
N VAL A 565 2.33 18.63 -6.60
CA VAL A 565 1.61 17.79 -7.57
C VAL A 565 2.48 16.62 -8.02
N VAL A 566 2.02 15.40 -7.81
CA VAL A 566 2.74 14.15 -8.08
C VAL A 566 2.14 13.43 -9.30
N ARG A 567 3.01 13.00 -10.21
CA ARG A 567 2.68 12.56 -11.59
C ARG A 567 3.25 11.19 -11.93
N ASP A 568 2.73 10.59 -13.01
CA ASP A 568 3.25 9.36 -13.62
C ASP A 568 3.44 8.21 -12.60
N VAL A 569 4.55 7.48 -12.65
CA VAL A 569 4.85 6.37 -11.74
C VAL A 569 4.88 6.78 -10.26
N HIS A 570 5.24 8.03 -9.94
CA HIS A 570 5.39 8.49 -8.55
C HIS A 570 4.06 8.50 -7.77
N ARG A 571 2.94 8.34 -8.47
CA ARG A 571 1.59 8.13 -7.91
C ARG A 571 1.46 6.91 -7.01
N GLY A 572 2.42 5.99 -7.01
CA GLY A 572 2.53 4.94 -5.98
C GLY A 572 2.63 5.47 -4.54
N LEU A 573 2.88 6.77 -4.34
CA LEU A 573 2.72 7.47 -3.06
C LEU A 573 1.27 7.37 -2.52
N PHE A 574 0.25 7.55 -3.37
CA PHE A 574 -1.16 7.57 -2.98
C PHE A 574 -1.76 6.17 -2.72
N GLY A 575 -0.90 5.16 -2.63
CA GLY A 575 -1.29 3.81 -2.25
C GLY A 575 -1.97 2.99 -3.34
N ARG A 576 -2.24 1.73 -3.02
CA ARG A 576 -2.96 0.78 -3.88
C ARG A 576 -4.12 0.18 -3.09
N GLY A 577 -5.34 0.55 -3.44
CA GLY A 577 -6.55 0.07 -2.76
C GLY A 577 -7.23 -1.13 -3.40
N GLN A 578 -8.02 -1.85 -2.60
CA GLN A 578 -8.95 -2.89 -3.05
C GLN A 578 -10.28 -2.70 -2.30
N ILE A 579 -11.41 -2.96 -2.95
CA ILE A 579 -12.74 -2.87 -2.34
C ILE A 579 -13.58 -4.06 -2.77
N ILE A 580 -14.33 -4.65 -1.84
CA ILE A 580 -15.53 -5.44 -2.12
C ILE A 580 -16.69 -4.78 -1.38
N ARG A 581 -17.72 -4.37 -2.12
CA ARG A 581 -19.01 -3.88 -1.58
C ARG A 581 -20.04 -5.00 -1.65
N TYR A 582 -20.82 -5.15 -0.59
CA TYR A 582 -21.99 -6.02 -0.55
C TYR A 582 -23.23 -5.22 -0.93
N THR A 583 -24.07 -5.80 -1.77
CA THR A 583 -25.34 -5.23 -2.23
C THR A 583 -26.36 -6.35 -2.39
N VAL A 584 -27.64 -6.01 -2.43
CA VAL A 584 -28.73 -6.94 -2.78
C VAL A 584 -29.45 -6.36 -3.98
N ASP A 585 -29.72 -7.19 -4.99
CA ASP A 585 -30.55 -6.79 -6.12
C ASP A 585 -31.99 -6.50 -5.63
N PRO A 586 -32.54 -5.29 -5.85
CA PRO A 586 -33.87 -4.93 -5.36
C PRO A 586 -35.03 -5.64 -6.06
N VAL A 587 -34.79 -6.37 -7.17
CA VAL A 587 -35.84 -7.12 -7.89
C VAL A 587 -35.94 -8.56 -7.39
N ASP A 588 -34.86 -9.33 -7.50
CA ASP A 588 -34.83 -10.76 -7.17
C ASP A 588 -34.39 -11.04 -5.72
N GLY A 589 -33.94 -10.02 -4.98
CA GLY A 589 -33.40 -10.18 -3.62
C GLY A 589 -32.05 -10.90 -3.56
N THR A 590 -31.37 -11.03 -4.70
CA THR A 590 -30.12 -11.80 -4.82
C THR A 590 -28.92 -11.03 -4.26
N PRO A 591 -28.10 -11.61 -3.36
CA PRO A 591 -26.84 -11.01 -2.93
C PRO A 591 -25.84 -10.82 -4.08
N VAL A 592 -25.24 -9.64 -4.18
CA VAL A 592 -24.25 -9.28 -5.19
C VAL A 592 -23.03 -8.64 -4.54
N TRP A 593 -21.88 -9.26 -4.76
CA TRP A 593 -20.56 -8.69 -4.50
C TRP A 593 -20.13 -7.80 -5.67
N SER A 594 -19.65 -6.60 -5.36
CA SER A 594 -19.18 -5.62 -6.35
C SER A 594 -17.78 -5.13 -5.97
N ALA A 595 -16.78 -5.38 -6.80
CA ALA A 595 -15.38 -5.18 -6.44
C ALA A 595 -14.59 -4.29 -7.42
N GLY A 596 -13.62 -3.55 -6.85
CA GLY A 596 -12.66 -2.73 -7.57
C GLY A 596 -11.22 -3.05 -7.16
N SER A 597 -10.28 -2.82 -8.07
CA SER A 597 -8.83 -2.90 -7.82
C SER A 597 -8.15 -1.68 -8.38
N ASP A 598 -7.29 -1.05 -7.58
CA ASP A 598 -6.59 0.17 -7.93
C ASP A 598 -5.72 0.02 -9.18
N MET A 599 -5.81 0.98 -10.10
CA MET A 599 -5.02 1.01 -11.32
C MET A 599 -3.53 1.33 -11.08
N ARG A 600 -3.16 1.82 -9.89
CA ARG A 600 -1.76 2.06 -9.45
C ARG A 600 -1.00 0.75 -9.11
N ALA A 601 -1.59 -0.39 -9.46
CA ALA A 601 -1.13 -1.75 -9.20
C ALA A 601 -1.22 -2.61 -10.48
N ASP A 602 -0.44 -3.69 -10.53
CA ASP A 602 -0.67 -4.80 -11.49
C ASP A 602 -2.05 -5.49 -11.27
N GLY A 603 -2.64 -5.27 -10.10
CA GLY A 603 -3.73 -6.03 -9.49
C GLY A 603 -5.04 -6.15 -10.27
N ALA A 604 -5.93 -6.99 -9.77
CA ALA A 604 -7.26 -7.18 -10.33
C ALA A 604 -8.27 -7.69 -9.30
N ALA A 605 -9.51 -7.21 -9.43
CA ALA A 605 -10.67 -7.93 -8.94
C ALA A 605 -10.99 -9.10 -9.90
N LYS A 606 -11.30 -10.27 -9.33
CA LYS A 606 -11.62 -11.50 -10.08
C LYS A 606 -12.81 -12.22 -9.41
N PRO A 607 -13.90 -12.49 -10.13
CA PRO A 607 -15.04 -13.19 -9.56
C PRO A 607 -14.76 -14.69 -9.48
N SER A 608 -15.36 -15.38 -8.50
CA SER A 608 -15.55 -16.81 -8.61
C SER A 608 -16.60 -17.07 -9.70
N PRO A 609 -16.31 -17.90 -10.73
CA PRO A 609 -17.32 -18.27 -11.70
C PRO A 609 -18.40 -19.13 -11.03
N PRO A 610 -19.64 -19.11 -11.53
CA PRO A 610 -20.70 -19.97 -11.03
C PRO A 610 -20.30 -21.44 -11.05
N SER A 611 -20.75 -22.19 -10.05
CA SER A 611 -20.71 -23.65 -10.10
C SER A 611 -21.52 -24.12 -11.30
N LEU A 612 -20.83 -24.63 -12.33
CA LEU A 612 -21.45 -25.28 -13.48
C LEU A 612 -22.12 -26.63 -13.11
N LEU A 613 -21.96 -27.07 -11.86
CA LEU A 613 -22.66 -28.22 -11.30
C LEU A 613 -23.90 -27.72 -10.53
N PRO A 614 -25.11 -28.25 -10.83
CA PRO A 614 -26.33 -27.81 -10.17
C PRO A 614 -26.30 -28.15 -8.66
N PRO A 615 -26.88 -27.29 -7.81
CA PRO A 615 -26.92 -27.53 -6.37
C PRO A 615 -27.73 -28.80 -6.07
N GLY A 616 -27.07 -29.81 -5.49
CA GLY A 616 -27.69 -31.09 -5.13
C GLY A 616 -26.80 -32.32 -5.32
N HIS A 617 -25.76 -32.26 -6.17
CA HIS A 617 -24.86 -33.39 -6.42
C HIS A 617 -23.49 -33.26 -5.71
N HIS A 618 -23.53 -33.14 -4.38
CA HIS A 618 -22.34 -33.40 -3.55
C HIS A 618 -22.26 -34.89 -3.17
N GLN A 619 -21.91 -35.72 -4.16
CA GLN A 619 -21.26 -37.01 -3.90
C GLN A 619 -19.89 -37.02 -4.59
N PRO A 620 -18.82 -37.49 -3.93
CA PRO A 620 -17.56 -37.72 -4.61
C PRO A 620 -17.77 -38.87 -5.60
N LEU A 621 -17.67 -38.58 -6.90
CA LEU A 621 -17.59 -39.58 -7.96
C LEU A 621 -16.21 -40.25 -7.89
N VAL A 622 -16.05 -41.11 -6.89
CA VAL A 622 -14.89 -42.00 -6.71
C VAL A 622 -14.73 -42.83 -7.98
N LEU A 623 -13.48 -43.04 -8.39
CA LEU A 623 -13.08 -43.80 -9.59
C LEU A 623 -13.79 -45.17 -9.69
N LYS A 624 -14.95 -45.19 -10.35
CA LYS A 624 -15.62 -46.38 -10.90
C LYS A 624 -16.25 -45.99 -12.22
N HIS A 625 -15.44 -46.12 -13.28
CA HIS A 625 -15.77 -46.39 -14.70
C HIS A 625 -14.66 -45.93 -15.68
N LEU A 626 -13.38 -45.96 -15.25
CA LEU A 626 -12.20 -46.04 -16.14
C LEU A 626 -12.11 -47.42 -16.81
N GLY A 627 -13.18 -47.88 -17.46
CA GLY A 627 -13.33 -49.26 -17.94
C GLY A 627 -14.19 -49.45 -19.19
N GLN A 628 -14.58 -48.37 -19.89
CA GLN A 628 -15.42 -48.45 -21.09
C GLN A 628 -15.01 -47.52 -22.26
N VAL A 629 -13.76 -47.03 -22.28
CA VAL A 629 -13.17 -46.43 -23.51
C VAL A 629 -11.79 -47.02 -23.76
N ALA A 630 -11.77 -48.27 -24.19
CA ALA A 630 -10.58 -49.00 -24.60
C ALA A 630 -10.88 -49.87 -25.83
N ALA A 631 -11.16 -49.22 -26.97
CA ALA A 631 -11.24 -49.87 -28.27
C ALA A 631 -11.04 -48.84 -29.41
N VAL A 632 -10.00 -49.08 -30.24
CA VAL A 632 -9.99 -48.81 -31.71
C VAL A 632 -9.99 -47.30 -32.14
N VAL A 633 -9.08 -46.79 -32.99
CA VAL A 633 -7.90 -47.34 -33.68
C VAL A 633 -6.94 -46.20 -34.09
N HIS A 634 -5.65 -46.52 -34.32
CA HIS A 634 -4.67 -45.63 -34.97
C HIS A 634 -4.92 -45.53 -36.49
N VAL A 635 -5.05 -44.32 -37.05
CA VAL A 635 -4.70 -44.02 -38.46
C VAL A 635 -3.98 -42.68 -38.52
N LEU A 636 -2.91 -42.62 -39.33
CA LEU A 636 -2.13 -41.43 -39.65
C LEU A 636 -2.59 -40.83 -40.99
N ASP A 637 -2.37 -39.52 -41.11
CA ASP A 637 -2.16 -38.73 -42.33
C ASP A 637 -3.27 -38.55 -43.40
N ASP A 638 -3.39 -37.25 -43.75
CA ASP A 638 -3.75 -36.66 -45.04
C ASP A 638 -5.24 -36.56 -45.47
N ILE A 639 -5.41 -35.72 -46.50
CA ILE A 639 -6.58 -35.37 -47.32
C ILE A 639 -7.28 -34.03 -46.99
N ARG A 640 -7.04 -33.10 -47.93
CA ARG A 640 -7.69 -31.81 -48.18
C ARG A 640 -9.23 -31.83 -48.20
N ALA A 641 -9.80 -30.64 -48.00
CA ALA A 641 -11.22 -30.33 -48.25
C ALA A 641 -11.68 -30.63 -49.69
N PRO A 642 -13.01 -30.78 -49.87
CA PRO A 642 -13.68 -29.83 -50.76
C PRO A 642 -15.03 -29.26 -50.27
N ASP A 643 -15.33 -28.10 -50.84
CA ASP A 643 -16.56 -27.31 -50.98
C ASP A 643 -17.96 -27.79 -50.51
N LYS A 644 -18.66 -26.82 -49.90
CA LYS A 644 -20.05 -26.35 -50.14
C LYS A 644 -21.22 -27.35 -50.19
N LEU A 645 -22.23 -27.05 -49.35
CA LEU A 645 -23.60 -26.80 -49.83
C LEU A 645 -24.40 -25.98 -48.80
N ALA A 646 -25.24 -25.05 -49.28
CA ALA A 646 -26.17 -24.27 -48.48
C ALA A 646 -27.49 -24.08 -49.26
N LEU A 647 -28.61 -24.15 -48.55
CA LEU A 647 -29.99 -23.87 -48.98
C LEU A 647 -30.75 -23.36 -47.73
N ASP A 648 -31.73 -22.45 -47.77
CA ASP A 648 -32.27 -21.58 -48.85
C ASP A 648 -33.24 -20.52 -48.22
N VAL A 649 -33.86 -19.65 -49.04
CA VAL A 649 -35.08 -18.82 -48.80
C VAL A 649 -34.89 -17.50 -48.01
N GLN A 650 -35.37 -16.29 -48.39
CA GLN A 650 -35.94 -15.61 -49.59
C GLN A 650 -35.79 -14.07 -49.34
N LEU A 651 -35.17 -13.23 -50.19
CA LEU A 651 -35.57 -12.57 -51.45
C LEU A 651 -36.42 -11.25 -51.41
N ARG A 652 -35.89 -10.23 -52.12
CA ARG A 652 -36.44 -8.96 -52.70
C ARG A 652 -36.17 -7.63 -51.98
N ASP A 653 -35.97 -6.47 -52.63
CA ASP A 653 -35.50 -6.04 -53.99
C ASP A 653 -35.41 -4.48 -53.94
N ARG A 654 -34.34 -3.72 -54.30
CA ARG A 654 -33.98 -3.23 -55.66
C ARG A 654 -32.69 -2.35 -55.65
N ARG A 655 -32.06 -2.18 -56.82
CA ARG A 655 -30.83 -1.39 -57.16
C ARG A 655 -31.18 -0.13 -58.02
N PRO A 656 -30.29 0.63 -58.74
CA PRO A 656 -28.82 0.59 -58.95
C PRO A 656 -28.03 1.94 -58.90
N VAL A 657 -26.68 1.95 -58.94
CA VAL A 657 -25.76 2.38 -60.06
C VAL A 657 -24.33 2.61 -59.46
N ARG A 658 -23.15 2.64 -60.15
CA ARG A 658 -22.48 1.85 -61.23
C ARG A 658 -21.00 2.37 -61.38
N VAL A 659 -20.05 1.55 -61.88
CA VAL A 659 -18.67 1.88 -62.39
C VAL A 659 -17.57 2.16 -61.33
N LEU A 660 -16.34 1.58 -61.22
CA LEU A 660 -15.44 0.65 -61.98
C LEU A 660 -14.20 1.29 -62.67
N LEU A 661 -12.97 0.83 -62.37
CA LEU A 661 -11.84 0.68 -63.33
C LEU A 661 -10.58 -0.04 -62.75
N ASP A 662 -9.96 -0.84 -63.64
CA ASP A 662 -8.72 -1.66 -63.63
C ASP A 662 -7.39 -0.84 -63.73
N ALA A 663 -6.13 -1.36 -63.80
CA ALA A 663 -5.40 -2.59 -63.37
C ALA A 663 -3.88 -2.44 -63.75
N LEU A 664 -3.08 -3.53 -63.68
CA LEU A 664 -1.70 -3.75 -64.21
C LEU A 664 -0.48 -3.31 -63.35
N ALA A 665 0.75 -3.80 -63.63
CA ALA A 665 1.31 -5.12 -63.25
C ALA A 665 2.83 -5.29 -63.62
N GLN A 666 3.68 -5.69 -62.65
CA GLN A 666 5.01 -6.37 -62.79
C GLN A 666 6.19 -5.63 -63.52
N PRO A 667 7.47 -6.12 -63.51
CA PRO A 667 8.12 -7.21 -62.71
C PRO A 667 9.52 -6.88 -62.07
N ARG A 668 9.95 -7.77 -61.15
CA ARG A 668 11.32 -8.28 -60.80
C ARG A 668 12.61 -7.46 -61.09
N VAL A 669 13.56 -7.48 -60.12
CA VAL A 669 14.94 -8.04 -60.24
C VAL A 669 15.60 -8.18 -58.84
N LEU A 670 16.58 -9.08 -58.78
CA LEU A 670 17.51 -9.54 -57.72
C LEU A 670 18.37 -8.37 -57.13
N GLU A 671 19.22 -8.46 -56.10
CA GLU A 671 20.18 -9.50 -55.65
C GLU A 671 20.49 -9.46 -54.12
N HIS A 672 21.34 -10.38 -53.66
CA HIS A 672 21.90 -10.47 -52.28
C HIS A 672 23.08 -9.49 -52.06
N VAL A 673 23.43 -9.18 -50.79
CA VAL A 673 24.66 -9.64 -50.09
C VAL A 673 24.87 -8.93 -48.73
N GLU A 674 25.55 -9.67 -47.87
CA GLU A 674 25.96 -9.53 -46.47
C GLU A 674 26.55 -8.19 -45.97
N GLY A 675 26.45 -8.00 -44.65
CA GLY A 675 27.65 -7.98 -43.80
C GLY A 675 28.24 -6.64 -43.36
N GLY A 676 28.43 -6.46 -42.06
CA GLY A 676 29.23 -5.34 -41.51
C GLY A 676 28.97 -5.01 -40.05
N LYS A 677 29.82 -5.52 -39.14
CA LYS A 677 29.92 -4.99 -37.77
C LYS A 677 30.74 -3.69 -37.78
N LEU A 678 30.43 -2.75 -36.87
CA LEU A 678 31.33 -2.24 -35.80
C LEU A 678 31.10 -0.75 -35.42
N LEU A 679 31.42 -0.50 -34.14
CA LEU A 679 31.86 0.77 -33.52
C LEU A 679 30.83 1.88 -33.21
N ARG A 680 30.59 2.03 -31.90
CA ARG A 680 30.30 3.32 -31.25
C ARG A 680 31.48 4.29 -31.43
N VAL A 681 31.18 5.57 -31.59
CA VAL A 681 31.97 6.69 -31.02
C VAL A 681 30.98 7.77 -30.59
N ASP A 682 31.10 8.26 -29.35
CA ASP A 682 30.33 9.39 -28.82
C ASP A 682 30.93 10.74 -29.25
N ALA A 683 30.10 11.74 -29.55
CA ALA A 683 30.48 13.15 -29.47
C ALA A 683 29.25 14.08 -29.34
N LEU A 684 29.29 15.00 -28.38
CA LEU A 684 28.32 16.09 -28.22
C LEU A 684 28.52 17.17 -29.29
N HIS A 685 27.44 17.82 -29.77
CA HIS A 685 27.22 19.26 -29.52
C HIS A 685 25.83 19.78 -29.94
N ALA A 686 25.47 20.88 -29.29
CA ALA A 686 24.19 21.59 -29.26
C ALA A 686 23.85 22.45 -30.52
N GLN A 687 22.57 22.89 -30.59
CA GLN A 687 22.03 24.08 -31.31
C GLN A 687 21.92 23.99 -32.86
N HIS A 688 20.95 24.59 -33.57
CA HIS A 688 19.67 25.29 -33.25
C HIS A 688 18.81 25.41 -34.54
N LEU A 689 17.61 26.05 -34.46
CA LEU A 689 16.67 26.43 -35.56
C LEU A 689 15.82 25.25 -36.11
N ASP A 690 14.51 25.34 -36.30
CA ASP A 690 13.68 26.43 -36.85
C ASP A 690 12.34 26.68 -36.09
N ASP A 691 11.83 27.91 -36.21
CA ASP A 691 10.50 28.36 -35.75
C ASP A 691 9.42 28.24 -36.84
N GLU A 692 8.17 27.94 -36.41
CA GLU A 692 6.88 28.59 -36.79
C GLU A 692 5.69 27.60 -36.70
N PRO A 693 4.47 28.07 -36.35
CA PRO A 693 3.41 27.22 -35.83
C PRO A 693 2.37 26.77 -36.87
N ARG A 694 1.61 25.71 -36.53
CA ARG A 694 0.31 25.42 -37.16
C ARG A 694 -0.76 25.04 -36.14
N GLU A 695 -1.88 25.75 -36.21
CA GLU A 695 -3.09 25.51 -35.42
C GLU A 695 -3.77 24.17 -35.77
N PRO A 696 -4.35 23.45 -34.78
CA PRO A 696 -5.34 22.40 -35.03
C PRO A 696 -6.78 22.94 -34.99
N THR A 697 -7.58 22.56 -35.97
CA THR A 697 -8.95 23.05 -36.18
C THR A 697 -9.98 22.42 -35.24
N LEU A 698 -10.91 23.23 -34.71
CA LEU A 698 -12.10 22.79 -33.96
C LEU A 698 -13.15 22.11 -34.86
N ARG A 699 -13.81 21.05 -34.37
CA ARG A 699 -15.15 20.63 -34.85
C ARG A 699 -16.10 20.21 -33.72
N HIS A 700 -16.95 21.16 -33.37
CA HIS A 700 -18.34 21.07 -32.89
C HIS A 700 -18.84 19.79 -32.17
N LEU A 701 -19.18 19.99 -30.90
CA LEU A 701 -20.29 19.31 -30.23
C LEU A 701 -21.64 19.80 -30.79
N GLY A 702 -22.57 18.88 -31.02
CA GLY A 702 -23.98 19.21 -31.23
C GLY A 702 -24.75 19.24 -29.91
N ARG A 703 -25.51 20.31 -29.66
CA ARG A 703 -26.63 20.33 -28.73
C ARG A 703 -27.84 20.96 -29.43
N ALA A 704 -29.02 20.37 -29.22
CA ALA A 704 -30.28 21.03 -29.49
C ALA A 704 -30.71 21.80 -28.24
N LEU A 705 -31.25 23.02 -28.41
CA LEU A 705 -32.07 23.69 -27.40
C LEU A 705 -33.01 24.69 -28.09
N HIS A 706 -34.18 24.91 -27.47
CA HIS A 706 -35.28 25.71 -28.00
C HIS A 706 -35.01 27.23 -28.00
N GLU A 707 -35.70 27.94 -28.88
CA GLU A 707 -35.75 29.40 -28.96
C GLU A 707 -36.38 30.08 -27.73
N LYS A 708 -35.90 31.29 -27.39
CA LYS A 708 -36.74 32.51 -27.30
C LYS A 708 -35.91 33.80 -27.30
N HIS A 709 -36.59 34.94 -27.48
CA HIS A 709 -36.08 36.13 -28.17
C HIS A 709 -35.54 37.31 -27.33
N HIS A 710 -34.64 38.07 -27.98
CA HIS A 710 -34.46 39.54 -28.03
C HIS A 710 -34.04 40.44 -26.85
N GLY A 711 -33.01 41.26 -27.15
CA GLY A 711 -32.87 42.68 -26.77
C GLY A 711 -31.73 43.00 -25.78
N GLY A 712 -30.80 43.94 -26.01
CA GLY A 712 -30.46 44.74 -27.21
C GLY A 712 -29.73 46.05 -26.86
N ARG A 713 -28.74 46.48 -27.69
CA ARG A 713 -27.94 47.76 -27.60
C ARG A 713 -26.95 47.83 -26.39
N ARG A 714 -25.81 48.56 -26.40
CA ARG A 714 -25.13 49.44 -27.39
C ARG A 714 -23.63 49.64 -27.02
N ASP A 715 -22.75 49.55 -28.03
CA ASP A 715 -21.65 50.44 -28.49
C ASP A 715 -20.74 51.27 -27.54
N GLY A 716 -19.43 51.31 -27.90
CA GLY A 716 -18.33 52.16 -27.39
C GLY A 716 -17.02 51.33 -27.17
N LEU A 717 -15.96 51.27 -28.00
CA LEU A 717 -15.22 52.25 -28.85
C LEU A 717 -14.63 53.41 -28.02
N VAL A 718 -13.32 53.77 -28.05
CA VAL A 718 -12.19 53.54 -29.01
C VAL A 718 -10.80 53.40 -28.32
N ASP A 719 -9.89 52.74 -29.06
CA ASP A 719 -8.44 52.47 -28.99
C ASP A 719 -7.38 53.62 -28.84
N GLY A 720 -6.11 53.20 -28.65
CA GLY A 720 -4.85 53.91 -29.03
C GLY A 720 -4.05 54.68 -27.95
N GLY A 721 -2.69 54.72 -27.91
CA GLY A 721 -1.63 54.02 -28.65
C GLY A 721 -0.21 54.69 -28.52
N ALA A 722 0.89 53.90 -28.57
CA ALA A 722 2.35 54.28 -28.61
C ALA A 722 2.97 55.00 -27.37
N ARG A 723 4.18 54.70 -26.83
CA ARG A 723 5.60 54.62 -27.33
C ARG A 723 6.13 55.99 -27.84
N LEU A 724 7.35 56.49 -27.58
CA LEU A 724 8.64 55.90 -27.10
C LEU A 724 9.70 57.00 -26.73
N VAL A 725 10.81 56.63 -26.07
CA VAL A 725 12.16 57.30 -25.90
C VAL A 725 12.41 58.36 -24.79
N GLY A 726 13.48 58.12 -24.02
CA GLY A 726 14.28 59.11 -23.26
C GLY A 726 15.48 58.45 -22.52
N GLN A 727 16.73 58.77 -22.89
CA GLN A 727 17.98 58.19 -22.32
C GLN A 727 18.80 59.21 -21.52
N GLN A 728 19.42 58.79 -20.41
CA GLN A 728 20.81 59.05 -19.93
C GLN A 728 20.94 58.48 -18.50
N ALA A 729 21.82 57.56 -18.11
CA ALA A 729 23.25 57.29 -18.36
C ALA A 729 24.22 57.93 -17.34
N SER A 730 24.74 57.09 -16.42
CA SER A 730 26.08 57.22 -15.85
C SER A 730 26.60 55.86 -15.32
N LEU A 731 27.63 55.33 -15.98
CA LEU A 731 28.51 54.27 -15.49
C LEU A 731 29.64 54.94 -14.67
N GLU A 732 30.27 54.30 -13.69
CA GLU A 732 31.52 53.50 -13.79
C GLU A 732 32.04 53.33 -12.32
N ARG A 733 32.89 52.38 -11.88
CA ARG A 733 33.81 51.43 -12.54
C ARG A 733 34.25 50.31 -11.55
N ARG A 734 34.41 49.06 -12.06
CA ARG A 734 35.47 48.05 -11.78
C ARG A 734 35.77 47.55 -10.33
N GLU A 735 35.78 46.24 -10.05
CA GLU A 735 36.83 45.21 -10.40
C GLU A 735 38.21 45.48 -9.76
N SER A 736 38.98 44.53 -9.20
CA SER A 736 38.85 43.06 -9.01
C SER A 736 40.04 42.51 -8.16
N ARG A 737 40.08 41.17 -7.97
CA ARG A 737 41.22 40.29 -7.56
C ARG A 737 41.52 40.14 -6.06
N GLY A 738 41.92 38.92 -5.70
CA GLY A 738 42.39 38.52 -4.36
C GLY A 738 43.90 38.23 -4.33
N GLY A 739 44.38 37.69 -3.21
CA GLY A 739 45.78 37.33 -3.01
C GLY A 739 46.00 36.34 -1.86
N HIS A 740 46.98 35.45 -2.03
CA HIS A 740 47.51 34.59 -0.97
C HIS A 740 48.36 35.37 0.05
N GLY A 741 48.42 34.89 1.29
CA GLY A 741 49.38 35.32 2.32
C GLY A 741 49.61 34.21 3.35
N ARG A 742 50.85 34.01 3.80
CA ARG A 742 51.29 32.95 4.72
C ARG A 742 51.49 33.47 6.17
N ASP A 743 51.82 32.52 7.03
CA ASP A 743 52.43 32.62 8.37
C ASP A 743 51.48 32.76 9.58
N GLY A 744 51.74 32.12 10.72
CA GLY A 744 52.92 31.28 11.05
C GLY A 744 52.71 30.32 12.23
N ARG A 745 53.70 29.42 12.43
CA ARG A 745 53.75 28.47 13.56
C ARG A 745 54.20 29.16 14.86
N ALA A 746 53.56 28.82 15.98
CA ALA A 746 54.22 28.82 17.29
C ALA A 746 53.70 27.66 18.17
N LYS A 747 54.60 27.04 18.94
CA LYS A 747 54.31 25.93 19.87
C LYS A 747 54.10 26.47 21.29
N GLY A 748 53.17 25.88 22.04
CA GLY A 748 53.07 26.06 23.50
C GLY A 748 52.70 24.74 24.19
N ARG A 749 53.52 24.27 25.13
CA ARG A 749 53.32 23.03 25.91
C ARG A 749 53.17 23.35 27.41
N SER A 750 52.08 22.89 28.03
CA SER A 750 51.98 22.43 29.43
C SER A 750 50.59 21.78 29.58
N ARG A 751 50.36 20.54 30.03
CA ARG A 751 50.83 19.68 31.14
C ARG A 751 50.41 20.14 32.55
N SER A 752 49.82 19.17 33.27
CA SER A 752 49.39 19.13 34.68
C SER A 752 48.24 20.06 35.11
N GLY A 753 47.35 19.66 36.03
CA GLY A 753 47.35 18.42 36.83
C GLY A 753 46.01 18.02 37.46
N ARG A 754 46.01 16.85 38.11
CA ARG A 754 44.91 16.28 38.92
C ARG A 754 44.71 17.08 40.21
N ALA A 755 43.51 17.03 40.82
CA ALA A 755 43.21 16.18 42.00
C ALA A 755 41.99 16.64 42.83
N GLY A 756 41.33 15.67 43.49
CA GLY A 756 40.41 15.87 44.62
C GLY A 756 38.95 16.19 44.26
N GLY A 757 37.94 15.64 44.93
CA GLY A 757 37.95 14.60 45.97
C GLY A 757 36.56 14.43 46.61
N LEU A 758 36.13 13.17 46.85
CA LEU A 758 34.97 12.84 47.69
C LEU A 758 35.36 13.00 49.19
N PRO A 759 34.38 13.12 50.12
CA PRO A 759 33.90 11.91 50.80
C PRO A 759 32.38 11.85 51.11
N GLN A 760 31.92 10.64 51.46
CA GLN A 760 30.59 10.32 52.03
C GLN A 760 30.63 10.24 53.58
N GLN A 761 29.46 9.90 54.16
CA GLN A 761 29.16 9.48 55.56
C GLN A 761 28.75 10.61 56.52
N GLY A 762 27.76 10.46 57.42
CA GLY A 762 26.76 9.38 57.62
C GLY A 762 26.10 9.43 59.02
N LEU A 763 24.94 8.77 59.22
CA LEU A 763 24.31 8.39 60.52
C LEU A 763 23.87 9.58 61.46
N GLU A 764 22.97 9.51 62.45
CA GLU A 764 22.00 8.49 62.93
C GLU A 764 20.78 9.11 63.68
N GLN A 765 19.88 8.25 64.18
CA GLN A 765 18.48 8.45 64.63
C GLN A 765 18.18 9.22 65.94
N ALA A 766 17.00 9.89 66.00
CA ALA A 766 16.00 9.88 67.11
C ALA A 766 14.75 10.78 66.81
N GLY A 767 13.50 10.58 67.30
CA GLY A 767 12.88 9.30 67.70
C GLY A 767 11.75 9.27 68.79
N GLN A 768 10.63 10.03 68.74
CA GLN A 768 9.51 9.85 69.72
C GLN A 768 8.04 9.88 69.20
N ARG A 769 7.39 8.71 69.30
CA ARG A 769 6.03 8.37 69.81
C ARG A 769 4.72 9.05 69.32
N ARG A 770 3.94 8.20 68.62
CA ARG A 770 2.53 7.77 68.87
C ARG A 770 1.34 8.75 68.71
N GLY A 771 0.49 8.41 67.74
CA GLY A 771 -0.96 8.68 67.74
C GLY A 771 -1.70 7.95 66.60
N ARG A 772 -2.45 6.87 66.89
CA ARG A 772 -3.49 6.30 66.00
C ARG A 772 -4.72 7.25 66.03
N SER A 773 -5.66 7.32 65.10
CA SER A 773 -6.15 6.52 63.95
C SER A 773 -6.91 7.50 63.03
N GLY A 774 -7.17 7.33 61.73
CA GLY A 774 -7.36 6.17 60.88
C GLY A 774 -8.45 6.55 59.87
N GLN A 775 -8.14 6.54 58.57
CA GLN A 775 -9.11 6.79 57.48
C GLN A 775 -8.60 6.13 56.19
N ARG A 776 -9.56 5.62 55.40
CA ARG A 776 -9.42 4.85 54.15
C ARG A 776 -8.97 3.40 54.33
#